data_AF-A0A1Q7BPG3-F1
#
_entry.id   AF-A0A1Q7BPG3-F1
#
_cell.length_a   1.000
_cell.length_b   1.000
_cell.length_c   1.000
_cell.angle_alpha   90.00
_cell.angle_beta   90.00
_cell.angle_gamma   90.00
#
_symmetry.space_group_name_H-M   'P 1'
#
loop_
_entity.id
_entity.type
_entity.pdbx_description
1 polymer ?
#
loop_
_entity_poly.entity_id
_entity_poly.type
_entity_poly.pdbx_seq_one_letter_code
_entity_poly.pdbx_strand_id
1 'polypeptide(L)'
;MSDDRAALRFAVLGPVGAVRDGTEVLLGPAKQRAVLVMLLLRANRSVSRDEIVDGVWGEHAPPSVTNLVATYVAGLRRAIEPERGRRAAGSVLTSTDVGYALRLRPGQIDLELFEWLAALGRRTTDLVESASALSEALALWRGEPLDGVPGPFAAAERRRLAERRLAVLEQRIELGLALGEHAEWVPELTRLVAAHPYRERLRALQMLALYRSGRQADALGAFDDARRTMAENLGIEPGTDLRRLQYQILIADPALQRRPVTGVPLRLTGPPAQLPADLADFTGRAAEVATVSGWLAGTVPGPDAPAPPPLVAVLTGAAGVGKTTLAVHAAHLSRGLFPDGQLHVDLQGAGNRPVPAGEVLARLLRDLDVDPARIPDSADRRAAMFRTLLAGRRVLILLDDARDAAQVQPLLPGASGSAVLVTSRGRLGHLPGARVLDVRTLREGEAYALLTRIVGADCVAAEPDAAAEVLAACAGLPLAVRIAGVRLASRPGWTVRTLADRLRREERRITELRAGTLAVRSSFQVSYAALPTSGTPPVARLFRLLGLLDAPDVSAPVAAALADCAADDAENALEQLVDEHLLESREPGRYRFHLLLRLFAREVAGAQEPEPARRAALDRVARHYLAGVRRADRRLRPAQTILPDGYGDPPTAPEFATDGEALAWLERERGGIVSVGLQSAGMPGIDPMLSATLVTYLRAFLHRRGYWHDLEQLADAAVAAAARDGHEHASALAHLERGAAAYLRLRLAPAEADLRRSLALFRTLDDPYGRSRALNNMSLICSELGNHTEAARLVQEDLDLLRRLGDLPGESVALDNLALVEVRRGHYAEAVPHCVRSVALNRSVGAPLVSTAALNILGLAYAGLGRYRRAAWCQRHSRRLAGRGGNRYWEAQALSDLAAAYRAAGLPRRAAAAGRRAVRISRRLGDHRGTAVARKRVADALSDLGTPTRVRTWRTRAGAPATPTGAYQSALDQ
;
A
#
# COMPACT_ATOMS: atom_id res chain seq x y z
N MET A 1 -74.57 20.20 27.76
CA MET A 1 -74.59 21.63 27.39
C MET A 1 -74.60 21.70 25.87
N SER A 2 -75.76 21.56 25.22
CA SER A 2 -76.61 22.69 24.81
C SER A 2 -75.88 23.70 23.93
N ASP A 3 -75.76 23.40 22.62
CA ASP A 3 -76.06 24.36 21.54
C ASP A 3 -76.10 23.59 20.20
N ASP A 4 -77.24 22.95 19.92
CA ASP A 4 -77.56 22.22 18.68
C ASP A 4 -77.88 23.22 17.55
N ARG A 5 -76.95 24.15 17.30
CA ARG A 5 -76.97 25.04 16.14
C ARG A 5 -76.38 24.26 14.97
N ALA A 6 -77.27 23.89 14.06
CA ALA A 6 -77.06 23.50 12.67
C ALA A 6 -75.59 23.31 12.24
N ALA A 7 -75.15 22.07 11.97
CA ALA A 7 -73.76 21.74 11.64
C ALA A 7 -73.39 22.22 10.23
N LEU A 8 -73.14 23.53 10.10
CA LEU A 8 -72.69 24.17 8.87
C LEU A 8 -71.27 23.71 8.52
N ARG A 9 -71.07 23.15 7.32
CA ARG A 9 -69.77 22.71 6.78
C ARG A 9 -69.54 23.30 5.41
N PHE A 10 -68.30 23.61 5.10
CA PHE A 10 -67.86 24.17 3.83
C PHE A 10 -66.91 23.23 3.12
N ALA A 11 -67.04 23.18 1.79
CA ALA A 11 -66.13 22.44 0.94
C ALA A 11 -65.39 23.39 -0.01
N VAL A 12 -64.06 23.29 0.00
CA VAL A 12 -63.16 24.09 -0.85
C VAL A 12 -62.17 23.22 -1.64
N LEU A 13 -62.08 21.91 -1.34
CA LEU A 13 -61.21 20.94 -2.04
C LEU A 13 -61.85 20.36 -3.32
N GLY A 14 -62.77 21.11 -3.93
CA GLY A 14 -63.52 20.79 -5.14
C GLY A 14 -64.41 22.00 -5.50
N PRO A 15 -65.57 21.78 -6.15
CA PRO A 15 -66.58 22.83 -6.30
C PRO A 15 -66.96 23.45 -4.96
N VAL A 16 -66.95 24.78 -4.87
CA VAL A 16 -67.23 25.50 -3.62
C VAL A 16 -68.67 25.32 -3.21
N GLY A 17 -68.87 24.66 -2.08
CA GLY A 17 -70.18 24.30 -1.55
C GLY A 17 -70.28 24.51 -0.05
N ALA A 18 -71.50 24.58 0.45
CA ALA A 18 -71.80 24.58 1.87
C ALA A 18 -72.98 23.66 2.15
N VAL A 19 -72.92 22.92 3.25
CA VAL A 19 -73.97 22.03 3.71
C VAL A 19 -74.37 22.44 5.11
N ARG A 20 -75.68 22.52 5.36
CA ARG A 20 -76.27 22.79 6.66
C ARG A 20 -77.23 21.66 6.97
N ASP A 21 -76.99 20.93 8.06
CA ASP A 21 -77.83 19.81 8.51
C ASP A 21 -78.11 18.78 7.41
N GLY A 22 -77.09 18.48 6.62
CA GLY A 22 -77.18 17.56 5.48
C GLY A 22 -77.81 18.14 4.21
N THR A 23 -78.32 19.38 4.24
CA THR A 23 -78.91 20.05 3.07
C THR A 23 -77.93 21.03 2.42
N GLU A 24 -77.84 21.01 1.09
CA GLU A 24 -76.98 21.92 0.33
C GLU A 24 -77.48 23.37 0.39
N VAL A 25 -76.56 24.32 0.60
CA VAL A 25 -76.83 25.75 0.67
C VAL A 25 -76.51 26.40 -0.66
N LEU A 26 -77.48 27.11 -1.24
CA LEU A 26 -77.28 27.89 -2.47
C LEU A 26 -76.45 29.15 -2.21
N LEU A 27 -75.15 29.09 -2.52
CA LEU A 27 -74.18 30.15 -2.23
C LEU A 27 -74.21 31.35 -3.20
N GLY A 28 -75.06 31.31 -4.22
CA GLY A 28 -75.26 32.39 -5.18
C GLY A 28 -74.23 32.45 -6.32
N PRO A 29 -74.16 33.58 -7.04
CA PRO A 29 -73.33 33.73 -8.24
C PRO A 29 -71.81 33.57 -8.01
N ALA A 30 -71.05 33.34 -9.08
CA ALA A 30 -69.61 33.05 -9.02
C ALA A 30 -68.77 34.08 -8.24
N LYS A 31 -69.02 35.39 -8.42
CA LYS A 31 -68.32 36.45 -7.65
C LYS A 31 -68.73 36.49 -6.17
N GLN A 32 -69.95 36.10 -5.83
CA GLN A 32 -70.39 35.95 -4.44
C GLN A 32 -69.66 34.78 -3.77
N ARG A 33 -69.50 33.65 -4.48
CA ARG A 33 -68.68 32.52 -4.03
C ARG A 33 -67.21 32.91 -3.87
N ALA A 34 -66.67 33.78 -4.74
CA ALA A 34 -65.29 34.27 -4.62
C ALA A 34 -65.06 35.06 -3.31
N VAL A 35 -66.00 35.94 -2.93
CA VAL A 35 -65.96 36.63 -1.63
C VAL A 35 -65.98 35.62 -0.47
N LEU A 36 -66.82 34.58 -0.56
CA LEU A 36 -66.88 33.54 0.47
C LEU A 36 -65.56 32.76 0.59
N VAL A 37 -64.92 32.40 -0.53
CA VAL A 37 -63.63 31.70 -0.54
C VAL A 37 -62.55 32.50 0.16
N MET A 38 -62.48 33.81 -0.07
CA MET A 38 -61.53 34.69 0.63
C MET A 38 -61.72 34.66 2.15
N LEU A 39 -62.98 34.64 2.59
CA LEU A 39 -63.34 34.60 4.00
C LEU A 39 -63.14 33.21 4.62
N LEU A 40 -63.33 32.12 3.86
CA LEU A 40 -63.11 30.74 4.29
C LEU A 40 -61.62 30.44 4.47
N LEU A 41 -60.79 30.79 3.49
CA LEU A 41 -59.34 30.55 3.55
C LEU A 41 -58.61 31.49 4.52
N ARG A 42 -59.32 32.50 5.03
CA ARG A 42 -58.89 33.38 6.13
C ARG A 42 -59.87 33.32 7.31
N ALA A 43 -60.48 32.15 7.54
CA ALA A 43 -61.46 31.98 8.61
C ALA A 43 -60.93 32.48 9.95
N ASN A 44 -61.83 33.06 10.74
CA ASN A 44 -61.57 33.68 12.04
C ASN A 44 -60.66 34.93 12.01
N ARG A 45 -60.25 35.42 10.83
CA ARG A 45 -59.55 36.70 10.65
C ARG A 45 -60.44 37.69 9.90
N SER A 46 -60.24 38.98 10.14
CA SER A 46 -60.88 40.04 9.35
C SER A 46 -60.16 40.22 8.02
N VAL A 47 -60.94 40.30 6.93
CA VAL A 47 -60.49 40.62 5.58
C VAL A 47 -61.03 41.99 5.21
N SER A 48 -60.15 42.89 4.77
CA SER A 48 -60.56 44.26 4.47
C SER A 48 -61.39 44.33 3.18
N ARG A 49 -62.11 45.45 2.98
CA ARG A 49 -62.88 45.65 1.74
C ARG A 49 -61.95 45.71 0.53
N ASP A 50 -60.82 46.39 0.66
CA ASP A 50 -59.83 46.54 -0.42
C ASP A 50 -59.22 45.18 -0.77
N GLU A 51 -58.91 44.34 0.23
CA GLU A 51 -58.44 42.97 -0.01
C GLU A 51 -59.47 42.12 -0.78
N ILE A 52 -60.77 42.27 -0.46
CA ILE A 52 -61.83 41.58 -1.19
C ILE A 52 -61.94 42.09 -2.63
N VAL A 53 -61.79 43.40 -2.84
CA VAL A 53 -61.80 44.01 -4.18
C VAL A 53 -60.64 43.46 -5.01
N ASP A 54 -59.42 43.53 -4.48
CA ASP A 54 -58.20 43.07 -5.16
C ASP A 54 -58.25 41.56 -5.43
N GLY A 55 -58.74 40.77 -4.47
CA GLY A 55 -58.75 39.32 -4.59
C GLY A 55 -59.81 38.76 -5.54
N VAL A 56 -60.97 39.42 -5.68
CA VAL A 56 -62.07 38.96 -6.54
C VAL A 56 -62.04 39.60 -7.94
N TRP A 57 -61.65 40.87 -8.05
CA TRP A 57 -61.63 41.61 -9.32
C TRP A 57 -60.23 41.97 -9.81
N GLY A 58 -59.25 42.19 -8.92
CA GLY A 58 -57.92 42.67 -9.28
C GLY A 58 -57.97 44.00 -10.04
N GLU A 59 -57.14 44.13 -11.08
CA GLU A 59 -57.08 45.33 -11.95
C GLU A 59 -58.39 45.61 -12.72
N HIS A 60 -59.36 44.68 -12.72
CA HIS A 60 -60.61 44.76 -13.46
C HIS A 60 -61.82 45.14 -12.58
N ALA A 61 -61.59 45.90 -11.50
CA ALA A 61 -62.63 46.34 -10.58
C ALA A 61 -63.52 47.45 -11.19
N PRO A 62 -64.87 47.29 -11.19
CA PRO A 62 -65.76 48.33 -11.69
C PRO A 62 -65.86 49.53 -10.73
N PRO A 63 -66.23 50.74 -11.18
CA PRO A 63 -66.34 51.93 -10.32
C PRO A 63 -67.31 51.78 -9.13
N SER A 64 -68.26 50.84 -9.20
CA SER A 64 -69.24 50.53 -8.16
C SER A 64 -68.88 49.34 -7.26
N VAL A 65 -67.62 48.87 -7.29
CA VAL A 65 -67.19 47.62 -6.63
C VAL A 65 -67.45 47.58 -5.12
N THR A 66 -67.32 48.71 -4.41
CA THR A 66 -67.54 48.77 -2.95
C THR A 66 -68.99 48.47 -2.57
N ASN A 67 -69.95 48.89 -3.39
CA ASN A 67 -71.37 48.57 -3.21
C ASN A 67 -71.67 47.10 -3.56
N LEU A 68 -70.94 46.52 -4.52
CA LEU A 68 -71.06 45.11 -4.88
C LEU A 68 -70.55 44.18 -3.78
N VAL A 69 -69.45 44.53 -3.09
CA VAL A 69 -68.96 43.76 -1.93
C VAL A 69 -70.02 43.68 -0.83
N ALA A 70 -70.65 44.80 -0.48
CA ALA A 70 -71.73 44.82 0.51
C ALA A 70 -72.95 43.97 0.07
N THR A 71 -73.27 44.00 -1.23
CA THR A 71 -74.36 43.20 -1.84
C THR A 71 -74.07 41.70 -1.75
N TYR A 72 -72.86 41.27 -2.10
CA TYR A 72 -72.47 39.86 -2.00
C TYR A 72 -72.40 39.37 -0.55
N VAL A 73 -71.91 40.19 0.38
CA VAL A 73 -71.93 39.86 1.81
C VAL A 73 -73.36 39.73 2.34
N ALA A 74 -74.28 40.59 1.91
CA ALA A 74 -75.69 40.47 2.26
C ALA A 74 -76.32 39.18 1.69
N GLY A 75 -75.99 38.83 0.44
CA GLY A 75 -76.39 37.57 -0.18
C GLY A 75 -75.87 36.34 0.55
N LEU A 76 -74.58 36.34 0.94
CA LEU A 76 -73.97 35.27 1.72
C LEU A 76 -74.58 35.14 3.11
N ARG A 77 -74.87 36.25 3.80
CA ARG A 77 -75.60 36.21 5.08
C ARG A 77 -76.97 35.58 4.95
N ARG A 78 -77.69 35.86 3.86
CA ARG A 78 -79.01 35.27 3.61
C ARG A 78 -78.94 33.77 3.32
N ALA A 79 -77.90 33.34 2.61
CA ALA A 79 -77.67 31.93 2.30
C ALA A 79 -77.17 31.15 3.54
N ILE A 80 -76.22 31.71 4.28
CA ILE A 80 -75.51 31.05 5.38
C ILE A 80 -76.22 31.25 6.72
N GLU A 81 -77.14 32.21 6.86
CA GLU A 81 -77.93 32.48 8.08
C GLU A 81 -79.42 32.80 7.73
N PRO A 82 -80.20 31.87 7.14
CA PRO A 82 -81.57 32.11 6.65
C PRO A 82 -82.57 32.54 7.74
N GLU A 83 -82.38 32.09 8.98
CA GLU A 83 -83.26 32.41 10.12
C GLU A 83 -83.00 33.80 10.73
N ARG A 84 -82.02 34.54 10.18
CA ARG A 84 -81.64 35.86 10.68
C ARG A 84 -82.66 36.93 10.27
N GLY A 85 -83.12 37.72 11.25
CA GLY A 85 -83.93 38.91 10.98
C GLY A 85 -83.20 39.93 10.08
N ARG A 86 -83.92 40.61 9.18
CA ARG A 86 -83.39 41.49 8.10
C ARG A 86 -82.41 42.60 8.55
N ARG A 87 -82.26 42.87 9.85
CA ARG A 87 -81.34 43.87 10.43
C ARG A 87 -80.51 43.38 11.63
N ALA A 88 -80.62 42.11 12.02
CA ALA A 88 -79.81 41.57 13.13
C ALA A 88 -78.33 41.45 12.72
N ALA A 89 -77.39 41.48 13.66
CA ALA A 89 -75.99 41.20 13.38
C ALA A 89 -75.80 39.72 12.99
N GLY A 90 -74.91 39.43 12.03
CA GLY A 90 -74.57 38.05 11.68
C GLY A 90 -73.68 37.42 12.75
N SER A 91 -73.96 36.17 13.10
CA SER A 91 -73.17 35.39 14.06
C SER A 91 -72.04 34.61 13.38
N VAL A 92 -72.27 34.16 12.14
CA VAL A 92 -71.27 33.44 11.34
C VAL A 92 -70.48 34.41 10.44
N LEU A 93 -71.15 35.30 9.71
CA LEU A 93 -70.50 36.32 8.87
C LEU A 93 -70.63 37.72 9.50
N THR A 94 -69.61 38.08 10.26
CA THR A 94 -69.56 39.31 11.07
C THR A 94 -68.97 40.49 10.28
N SER A 95 -69.50 41.69 10.52
CA SER A 95 -68.85 42.93 10.08
C SER A 95 -67.91 43.39 11.19
N THR A 96 -66.70 43.83 10.83
CA THR A 96 -65.70 44.37 11.74
C THR A 96 -65.29 45.77 11.30
N ASP A 97 -64.59 46.53 12.14
CA ASP A 97 -64.20 47.92 11.83
C ASP A 97 -63.34 48.04 10.55
N VAL A 98 -62.60 46.99 10.21
CA VAL A 98 -61.70 46.93 9.05
C VAL A 98 -62.29 46.21 7.83
N GLY A 99 -63.44 45.53 7.96
CA GLY A 99 -64.00 44.72 6.86
C GLY A 99 -64.94 43.60 7.33
N TYR A 100 -64.73 42.36 6.87
CA TYR A 100 -65.61 41.22 7.17
C TYR A 100 -64.83 40.03 7.70
N ALA A 101 -65.42 39.26 8.62
CA ALA A 101 -64.82 38.05 9.18
C ALA A 101 -65.84 36.92 9.26
N LEU A 102 -65.44 35.73 8.81
CA LEU A 102 -66.23 34.50 8.96
C LEU A 102 -65.78 33.75 10.21
N ARG A 103 -66.70 33.56 11.17
CA ARG A 103 -66.45 32.91 12.45
C ARG A 103 -66.86 31.45 12.37
N LEU A 104 -65.87 30.56 12.42
CA LEU A 104 -66.04 29.12 12.30
C LEU A 104 -65.34 28.38 13.45
N ARG A 105 -65.96 27.30 13.91
CA ARG A 105 -65.38 26.30 14.80
C ARG A 105 -64.41 25.40 14.01
N PRO A 106 -63.37 24.83 14.65
CA PRO A 106 -62.48 23.87 13.99
C PRO A 106 -63.23 22.68 13.38
N GLY A 107 -62.80 22.23 12.20
CA GLY A 107 -63.37 21.11 11.46
C GLY A 107 -64.59 21.45 10.60
N GLN A 108 -64.94 22.73 10.44
CA GLN A 108 -66.05 23.17 9.59
C GLN A 108 -65.66 23.37 8.12
N ILE A 109 -64.37 23.28 7.78
CA ILE A 109 -63.86 23.37 6.40
C ILE A 109 -63.14 22.04 6.09
N ASP A 110 -63.45 21.41 4.96
CA ASP A 110 -62.78 20.19 4.49
C ASP A 110 -61.25 20.34 4.39
N LEU A 111 -60.76 21.54 4.09
CA LEU A 111 -59.34 21.89 4.10
C LEU A 111 -58.66 21.67 5.47
N GLU A 112 -59.33 21.97 6.58
CA GLU A 112 -58.78 21.77 7.93
C GLU A 112 -58.67 20.28 8.24
N LEU A 113 -59.67 19.48 7.82
CA LEU A 113 -59.63 18.03 7.95
C LEU A 113 -58.52 17.40 7.11
N PHE A 114 -58.32 17.88 5.87
CA PHE A 114 -57.20 17.48 5.02
C PHE A 114 -55.84 17.79 5.68
N GLU A 115 -55.68 18.99 6.23
CA GLU A 115 -54.44 19.38 6.93
C GLU A 115 -54.16 18.49 8.14
N TRP A 116 -55.21 18.19 8.91
CA TRP A 116 -55.12 17.32 10.08
C TRP A 116 -54.75 15.89 9.69
N LEU A 117 -55.42 15.28 8.71
CA LEU A 117 -55.12 13.92 8.23
C LEU A 117 -53.73 13.83 7.60
N ALA A 118 -53.31 14.84 6.82
CA ALA A 118 -51.97 14.90 6.27
C ALA A 118 -50.89 15.03 7.37
N ALA A 119 -51.17 15.78 8.44
CA ALA A 119 -50.27 15.88 9.59
C ALA A 119 -50.25 14.60 10.43
N LEU A 120 -51.39 13.93 10.59
CA LEU A 120 -51.51 12.64 11.25
C LEU A 120 -50.66 11.60 10.54
N GLY A 121 -50.84 11.44 9.22
CA GLY A 121 -50.05 10.51 8.42
C GLY A 121 -48.54 10.73 8.56
N ARG A 122 -48.07 11.98 8.63
CA ARG A 122 -46.64 12.28 8.85
C ARG A 122 -46.13 11.94 10.26
N ARG A 123 -46.99 11.93 11.28
CA ARG A 123 -46.61 11.68 12.68
C ARG A 123 -46.76 10.22 13.08
N THR A 124 -47.62 9.48 12.39
CA THR A 124 -47.87 8.06 12.64
C THR A 124 -46.64 7.24 12.24
N THR A 125 -46.18 6.36 13.14
CA THR A 125 -45.01 5.50 12.91
C THR A 125 -45.34 4.19 12.22
N ASP A 126 -46.59 3.72 12.38
CA ASP A 126 -47.09 2.56 11.65
C ASP A 126 -47.32 2.94 10.18
N LEU A 127 -46.70 2.19 9.27
CA LEU A 127 -46.73 2.50 7.84
C LEU A 127 -48.13 2.34 7.23
N VAL A 128 -48.92 1.40 7.73
CA VAL A 128 -50.28 1.12 7.22
C VAL A 128 -51.25 2.19 7.70
N GLU A 129 -51.21 2.54 8.99
CA GLU A 129 -52.01 3.63 9.54
C GLU A 129 -51.63 4.99 8.93
N SER A 130 -50.33 5.23 8.74
CA SER A 130 -49.82 6.43 8.05
C SER A 130 -50.35 6.51 6.62
N ALA A 131 -50.24 5.42 5.86
CA ALA A 131 -50.75 5.33 4.50
C ALA A 131 -52.28 5.51 4.43
N SER A 132 -53.04 4.94 5.38
CA SER A 132 -54.49 5.11 5.48
C SER A 132 -54.88 6.56 5.71
N ALA A 133 -54.23 7.25 6.67
CA ALA A 133 -54.50 8.65 6.97
C ALA A 133 -54.23 9.57 5.76
N LEU A 134 -53.15 9.34 5.00
CA LEU A 134 -52.88 10.10 3.77
C LEU A 134 -53.88 9.76 2.64
N SER A 135 -54.31 8.50 2.52
CA SER A 135 -55.35 8.10 1.57
C SER A 135 -56.70 8.76 1.88
N GLU A 136 -57.11 8.81 3.15
CA GLU A 136 -58.30 9.53 3.59
C GLU A 136 -58.19 11.04 3.31
N ALA A 137 -57.02 11.64 3.54
CA ALA A 137 -56.78 13.05 3.20
C ALA A 137 -57.00 13.31 1.70
N LEU A 138 -56.45 12.45 0.84
CA LEU A 138 -56.57 12.58 -0.61
C LEU A 138 -58.02 12.34 -1.11
N ALA A 139 -58.80 11.51 -0.41
CA ALA A 139 -60.20 11.24 -0.74
C ALA A 139 -61.14 12.44 -0.54
N LEU A 140 -60.73 13.45 0.25
CA LEU A 140 -61.51 14.70 0.41
C LEU A 140 -61.55 15.56 -0.86
N TRP A 141 -60.61 15.33 -1.79
CA TRP A 141 -60.50 16.12 -3.01
C TRP A 141 -61.48 15.65 -4.08
N ARG A 142 -62.35 16.55 -4.54
CA ARG A 142 -63.40 16.27 -5.53
C ARG A 142 -63.17 17.07 -6.82
N GLY A 143 -62.02 16.86 -7.45
CA GLY A 143 -61.62 17.56 -8.68
C GLY A 143 -60.65 18.72 -8.43
N GLU A 144 -60.77 19.79 -9.24
CA GLU A 144 -59.99 21.02 -9.05
C GLU A 144 -60.49 21.75 -7.79
N PRO A 145 -59.61 22.17 -6.87
CA PRO A 145 -60.03 22.98 -5.73
C PRO A 145 -60.68 24.28 -6.21
N LEU A 146 -61.65 24.80 -5.47
CA LEU A 146 -62.31 26.08 -5.77
C LEU A 146 -62.94 26.16 -7.18
N ASP A 147 -63.40 25.04 -7.72
CA ASP A 147 -63.92 24.97 -9.08
C ASP A 147 -65.08 25.96 -9.31
N GLY A 148 -65.08 26.61 -10.48
CA GLY A 148 -66.07 27.62 -10.87
C GLY A 148 -65.98 28.96 -10.11
N VAL A 149 -64.90 29.24 -9.39
CA VAL A 149 -64.69 30.52 -8.67
C VAL A 149 -63.66 31.43 -9.37
N PRO A 150 -64.08 32.63 -9.83
CA PRO A 150 -63.21 33.57 -10.53
C PRO A 150 -62.40 34.44 -9.55
N GLY A 151 -61.38 35.12 -10.08
CA GLY A 151 -60.62 36.16 -9.39
C GLY A 151 -59.16 35.78 -9.10
N PRO A 152 -58.25 36.77 -8.96
CA PRO A 152 -56.83 36.54 -8.70
C PRO A 152 -56.54 35.70 -7.45
N PHE A 153 -57.28 35.93 -6.36
CA PHE A 153 -57.08 35.19 -5.11
C PHE A 153 -57.42 33.70 -5.26
N ALA A 154 -58.56 33.39 -5.88
CA ALA A 154 -58.96 32.00 -6.12
C ALA A 154 -57.95 31.28 -7.04
N ALA A 155 -57.41 31.95 -8.06
CA ALA A 155 -56.38 31.37 -8.93
C ALA A 155 -55.06 31.09 -8.20
N ALA A 156 -54.64 31.97 -7.28
CA ALA A 156 -53.46 31.75 -6.45
C ALA A 156 -53.66 30.57 -5.47
N GLU A 157 -54.80 30.52 -4.79
CA GLU A 157 -55.11 29.44 -3.85
C GLU A 157 -55.31 28.09 -4.54
N ARG A 158 -55.87 28.05 -5.76
CA ARG A 158 -55.93 26.83 -6.57
C ARG A 158 -54.55 26.22 -6.81
N ARG A 159 -53.56 27.04 -7.21
CA ARG A 159 -52.18 26.59 -7.40
C ARG A 159 -51.56 26.09 -6.09
N ARG A 160 -51.71 26.84 -4.99
CA ARG A 160 -51.20 26.46 -3.67
C ARG A 160 -51.79 25.15 -3.16
N LEU A 161 -53.11 24.96 -3.34
CA LEU A 161 -53.83 23.76 -2.94
C LEU A 161 -53.43 22.56 -3.81
N ALA A 162 -53.32 22.74 -5.13
CA ALA A 162 -52.85 21.68 -6.04
C ALA A 162 -51.43 21.20 -5.66
N GLU A 163 -50.51 22.12 -5.37
CA GLU A 163 -49.16 21.79 -4.89
C GLU A 163 -49.19 20.99 -3.58
N ARG A 164 -50.06 21.37 -2.65
CA ARG A 164 -50.16 20.67 -1.37
C ARG A 164 -50.78 19.28 -1.52
N ARG A 165 -51.75 19.10 -2.41
CA ARG A 165 -52.29 17.79 -2.78
C ARG A 165 -51.18 16.90 -3.34
N LEU A 166 -50.36 17.44 -4.24
CA LEU A 166 -49.29 16.70 -4.89
C LEU A 166 -48.21 16.26 -3.88
N ALA A 167 -47.86 17.12 -2.93
CA ALA A 167 -46.93 16.76 -1.84
C ALA A 167 -47.44 15.61 -0.95
N VAL A 168 -48.75 15.59 -0.65
CA VAL A 168 -49.37 14.48 0.13
C VAL A 168 -49.42 13.20 -0.71
N LEU A 169 -49.65 13.31 -2.01
CA LEU A 169 -49.62 12.16 -2.93
C LEU A 169 -48.21 11.55 -3.03
N GLU A 170 -47.17 12.37 -3.13
CA GLU A 170 -45.76 11.92 -3.10
C GLU A 170 -45.47 11.12 -1.82
N GLN A 171 -45.91 11.62 -0.65
CA GLN A 171 -45.75 10.93 0.63
C GLN A 171 -46.49 9.58 0.67
N ARG A 172 -47.72 9.52 0.16
CA ARG A 172 -48.49 8.26 0.09
C ARG A 172 -47.84 7.22 -0.82
N ILE A 173 -47.27 7.66 -1.94
CA ILE A 173 -46.54 6.79 -2.87
C ILE A 173 -45.27 6.25 -2.20
N GLU A 174 -44.50 7.10 -1.52
CA GLU A 174 -43.31 6.69 -0.77
C GLU A 174 -43.62 5.60 0.26
N LEU A 175 -44.72 5.75 1.00
CA LEU A 175 -45.19 4.73 1.95
C LEU A 175 -45.62 3.44 1.25
N GLY A 176 -46.31 3.54 0.11
CA GLY A 176 -46.66 2.35 -0.69
C GLY A 176 -45.42 1.59 -1.16
N LEU A 177 -44.40 2.30 -1.64
CA LEU A 177 -43.11 1.70 -1.99
C LEU A 177 -42.35 1.15 -0.77
N ALA A 178 -42.60 1.63 0.45
CA ALA A 178 -42.05 1.03 1.67
C ALA A 178 -42.80 -0.25 2.08
N LEU A 179 -44.12 -0.27 1.90
CA LEU A 179 -45.01 -1.41 2.18
C LEU A 179 -44.87 -2.56 1.18
N GLY A 180 -44.19 -2.33 0.05
CA GLY A 180 -43.96 -3.35 -0.97
C GLY A 180 -44.89 -3.27 -2.18
N GLU A 181 -45.74 -2.24 -2.26
CA GLU A 181 -46.72 -1.99 -3.33
C GLU A 181 -46.04 -1.45 -4.61
N HIS A 182 -44.90 -2.02 -5.03
CA HIS A 182 -44.06 -1.43 -6.07
C HIS A 182 -44.74 -1.42 -7.45
N ALA A 183 -45.38 -2.53 -7.82
CA ALA A 183 -45.96 -2.70 -9.14
C ALA A 183 -47.28 -1.91 -9.28
N GLU A 184 -48.03 -1.80 -8.19
CA GLU A 184 -49.32 -1.12 -8.10
C GLU A 184 -49.20 0.39 -8.36
N TRP A 185 -48.07 1.00 -7.96
CA TRP A 185 -47.84 2.44 -8.14
C TRP A 185 -47.27 2.82 -9.51
N VAL A 186 -46.76 1.88 -10.32
CA VAL A 186 -46.13 2.18 -11.63
C VAL A 186 -47.09 2.89 -12.61
N PRO A 187 -48.35 2.45 -12.81
CA PRO A 187 -49.27 3.11 -13.74
C PRO A 187 -49.58 4.56 -13.31
N GLU A 188 -49.83 4.76 -12.02
CA GLU A 188 -50.16 6.07 -11.47
C GLU A 188 -48.94 7.02 -11.52
N LEU A 189 -47.75 6.53 -11.18
CA LEU A 189 -46.49 7.29 -11.31
C LEU A 189 -46.22 7.69 -12.76
N THR A 190 -46.50 6.82 -13.72
CA THR A 190 -46.37 7.14 -15.15
C THR A 190 -47.30 8.29 -15.55
N ARG A 191 -48.56 8.26 -15.09
CA ARG A 191 -49.54 9.34 -15.33
C ARG A 191 -49.11 10.66 -14.68
N LEU A 192 -48.60 10.61 -13.45
CA LEU A 192 -48.15 11.80 -12.70
C LEU A 192 -46.89 12.43 -13.31
N VAL A 193 -45.94 11.61 -13.77
CA VAL A 193 -44.73 12.11 -14.44
C VAL A 193 -45.08 12.77 -15.78
N ALA A 194 -46.03 12.22 -16.53
CA ALA A 194 -46.52 12.86 -17.77
C ALA A 194 -47.19 14.22 -17.50
N ALA A 195 -47.94 14.35 -16.41
CA ALA A 195 -48.57 15.61 -16.00
C ALA A 195 -47.58 16.63 -15.39
N HIS A 196 -46.51 16.15 -14.76
CA HIS A 196 -45.50 16.96 -14.07
C HIS A 196 -44.07 16.57 -14.47
N PRO A 197 -43.68 16.77 -15.75
CA PRO A 197 -42.45 16.21 -16.32
C PRO A 197 -41.17 16.79 -15.70
N TYR A 198 -41.23 17.95 -15.03
CA TYR A 198 -40.06 18.60 -14.42
C TYR A 198 -39.91 18.31 -12.92
N ARG A 199 -40.81 17.51 -12.33
CA ARG A 199 -40.79 17.22 -10.89
C ARG A 199 -39.93 15.99 -10.61
N GLU A 200 -38.65 16.22 -10.32
CA GLU A 200 -37.65 15.16 -10.12
C GLU A 200 -38.03 14.12 -9.05
N ARG A 201 -38.77 14.52 -8.01
CA ARG A 201 -39.22 13.60 -6.95
C ARG A 201 -40.11 12.49 -7.51
N LEU A 202 -41.09 12.81 -8.35
CA LEU A 202 -41.97 11.82 -8.99
C LEU A 202 -41.19 10.89 -9.92
N ARG A 203 -40.21 11.43 -10.66
CA ARG A 203 -39.33 10.63 -11.52
C ARG A 203 -38.47 9.67 -10.70
N ALA A 204 -37.94 10.11 -9.55
CA ALA A 204 -37.19 9.25 -8.65
C ALA A 204 -38.07 8.11 -8.09
N LEU A 205 -39.32 8.40 -7.71
CA LEU A 205 -40.28 7.39 -7.25
C LEU A 205 -40.62 6.39 -8.36
N GLN A 206 -40.81 6.85 -9.61
CA GLN A 206 -41.04 5.99 -10.77
C GLN A 206 -39.84 5.07 -11.04
N MET A 207 -38.62 5.61 -11.05
CA MET A 207 -37.39 4.82 -11.22
C MET A 207 -37.26 3.75 -10.13
N LEU A 208 -37.52 4.10 -8.87
CA LEU A 208 -37.43 3.18 -7.74
C LEU A 208 -38.50 2.08 -7.80
N ALA A 209 -39.74 2.43 -8.16
CA ALA A 209 -40.85 1.48 -8.32
C ALA A 209 -40.56 0.47 -9.44
N LEU A 210 -40.08 0.93 -10.60
CA LEU A 210 -39.68 0.08 -11.73
C LEU A 210 -38.51 -0.84 -11.34
N TYR A 211 -37.48 -0.30 -10.70
CA TYR A 211 -36.32 -1.09 -10.27
C TYR A 211 -36.72 -2.19 -9.27
N ARG A 212 -37.49 -1.85 -8.22
CA ARG A 212 -37.95 -2.81 -7.21
C ARG A 212 -38.95 -3.84 -7.75
N SER A 213 -39.60 -3.54 -8.87
CA SER A 213 -40.44 -4.49 -9.62
C SER A 213 -39.64 -5.39 -10.57
N GLY A 214 -38.30 -5.38 -10.50
CA GLY A 214 -37.43 -6.17 -11.38
C GLY A 214 -37.23 -5.59 -12.78
N ARG A 215 -37.75 -4.39 -13.06
CA ARG A 215 -37.72 -3.72 -14.37
C ARG A 215 -36.58 -2.69 -14.43
N GLN A 216 -35.34 -3.15 -14.22
CA GLN A 216 -34.16 -2.28 -14.15
C GLN A 216 -33.93 -1.47 -15.44
N ALA A 217 -34.12 -2.08 -16.61
CA ALA A 217 -33.96 -1.40 -17.90
C ALA A 217 -34.95 -0.24 -18.05
N ASP A 218 -36.21 -0.43 -17.66
CA ASP A 218 -37.24 0.61 -17.70
C ASP A 218 -36.95 1.73 -16.69
N ALA A 219 -36.38 1.40 -15.52
CA ALA A 219 -35.97 2.39 -14.53
C ALA A 219 -34.85 3.30 -15.06
N LEU A 220 -33.87 2.74 -15.77
CA LEU A 220 -32.82 3.53 -16.43
C LEU A 220 -33.37 4.30 -17.64
N GLY A 221 -34.31 3.72 -18.39
CA GLY A 221 -35.03 4.41 -19.46
C GLY A 221 -35.79 5.64 -18.96
N ALA A 222 -36.42 5.57 -17.78
CA ALA A 222 -37.09 6.71 -17.16
C ALA A 222 -36.12 7.84 -16.78
N PHE A 223 -34.87 7.52 -16.42
CA PHE A 223 -33.82 8.53 -16.21
C PHE A 223 -33.40 9.21 -17.52
N ASP A 224 -33.20 8.42 -18.58
CA ASP A 224 -32.82 8.96 -19.88
C ASP A 224 -33.91 9.84 -20.48
N ASP A 225 -35.18 9.47 -20.30
CA ASP A 225 -36.33 10.30 -20.63
C ASP A 225 -36.34 11.62 -19.83
N ALA A 226 -36.03 11.55 -18.53
CA ALA A 226 -35.92 12.73 -17.67
C ALA A 226 -34.85 13.70 -18.16
N ARG A 227 -33.64 13.17 -18.43
CA ARG A 227 -32.51 13.92 -18.93
C ARG A 227 -32.83 14.60 -20.26
N ARG A 228 -33.42 13.85 -21.20
CA ARG A 228 -33.84 14.40 -22.51
C ARG A 228 -34.86 15.52 -22.33
N THR A 229 -35.93 15.27 -21.57
CA THR A 229 -37.01 16.24 -21.33
C THR A 229 -36.50 17.53 -20.70
N MET A 230 -35.58 17.45 -19.73
CA MET A 230 -35.00 18.62 -19.05
C MET A 230 -33.98 19.35 -19.92
N ALA A 231 -33.13 18.63 -20.64
CA ALA A 231 -32.17 19.23 -21.55
C ALA A 231 -32.87 19.97 -22.70
N GLU A 232 -33.89 19.36 -23.32
CA GLU A 232 -34.62 19.94 -24.47
C GLU A 232 -35.48 21.15 -24.08
N ASN A 233 -36.20 21.09 -22.95
CA ASN A 233 -37.17 22.13 -22.60
C ASN A 233 -36.64 23.21 -21.63
N LEU A 234 -35.62 22.89 -20.83
CA LEU A 234 -35.09 23.78 -19.79
C LEU A 234 -33.58 24.05 -19.92
N GLY A 235 -32.86 23.31 -20.77
CA GLY A 235 -31.40 23.46 -20.92
C GLY A 235 -30.60 23.04 -19.69
N ILE A 236 -31.18 22.21 -18.81
CA ILE A 236 -30.56 21.76 -17.56
C ILE A 236 -30.44 20.24 -17.51
N GLU A 237 -29.46 19.76 -16.75
CA GLU A 237 -29.29 18.34 -16.42
C GLU A 237 -30.10 17.95 -15.17
N PRO A 238 -30.50 16.67 -15.03
CA PRO A 238 -31.15 16.19 -13.80
C PRO A 238 -30.31 16.43 -12.55
N GLY A 239 -30.97 16.74 -11.44
CA GLY A 239 -30.38 16.97 -10.13
C GLY A 239 -29.56 15.80 -9.58
N THR A 240 -28.79 16.10 -8.53
CA THR A 240 -27.87 15.15 -7.88
C THR A 240 -28.59 13.93 -7.31
N ASP A 241 -29.80 14.08 -6.79
CA ASP A 241 -30.56 12.99 -6.19
C ASP A 241 -31.00 11.96 -7.24
N LEU A 242 -31.46 12.42 -8.41
CA LEU A 242 -31.87 11.53 -9.52
C LEU A 242 -30.66 10.82 -10.14
N ARG A 243 -29.53 11.52 -10.31
CA ARG A 243 -28.25 10.93 -10.78
C ARG A 243 -27.69 9.90 -9.80
N ARG A 244 -27.78 10.17 -8.49
CA ARG A 244 -27.38 9.20 -7.46
C ARG A 244 -28.22 7.94 -7.53
N LEU A 245 -29.55 8.07 -7.70
CA LEU A 245 -30.43 6.92 -7.85
C LEU A 245 -30.09 6.11 -9.11
N GLN A 246 -29.82 6.76 -10.25
CA GLN A 246 -29.34 6.10 -11.47
C GLN A 246 -28.06 5.28 -11.20
N TYR A 247 -27.07 5.88 -10.53
CA TYR A 247 -25.83 5.20 -10.19
C TYR A 247 -26.06 4.00 -9.27
N GLN A 248 -26.89 4.14 -8.24
CA GLN A 248 -27.23 3.03 -7.33
C GLN A 248 -27.95 1.89 -8.05
N ILE A 249 -28.83 2.20 -9.01
CA ILE A 249 -29.49 1.20 -9.86
C ILE A 249 -28.46 0.50 -10.77
N LEU A 250 -27.49 1.21 -11.34
CA LEU A 250 -26.45 0.64 -12.21
C LEU A 250 -25.56 -0.38 -11.49
N ILE A 251 -25.20 -0.12 -10.22
CA ILE A 251 -24.36 -1.02 -9.42
C ILE A 251 -25.16 -2.09 -8.66
N ALA A 252 -26.49 -2.12 -8.84
CA ALA A 252 -27.42 -2.96 -8.08
C ALA A 252 -27.21 -2.85 -6.56
N ASP A 253 -27.15 -1.62 -6.05
CA ASP A 253 -26.90 -1.33 -4.63
C ASP A 253 -27.90 -2.07 -3.73
N PRO A 254 -27.45 -2.97 -2.84
CA PRO A 254 -28.32 -3.69 -1.91
C PRO A 254 -29.19 -2.78 -1.03
N ALA A 255 -28.78 -1.52 -0.81
CA ALA A 255 -29.58 -0.55 -0.08
C ALA A 255 -30.92 -0.22 -0.77
N LEU A 256 -31.00 -0.30 -2.10
CA LEU A 256 -32.23 -0.06 -2.85
C LEU A 256 -33.26 -1.18 -2.65
N GLN A 257 -32.82 -2.40 -2.33
CA GLN A 257 -33.70 -3.54 -2.07
C GLN A 257 -34.13 -3.68 -0.60
N ARG A 258 -33.50 -2.95 0.33
CA ARG A 258 -33.91 -2.96 1.73
C ARG A 258 -35.28 -2.30 1.88
N ARG A 259 -36.25 -3.03 2.44
CA ARG A 259 -37.41 -2.42 3.09
C ARG A 259 -36.88 -1.49 4.19
N PRO A 260 -37.35 -0.24 4.32
CA PRO A 260 -37.13 0.50 5.54
C PRO A 260 -37.81 -0.29 6.65
N VAL A 261 -37.03 -0.99 7.47
CA VAL A 261 -37.55 -1.67 8.64
C VAL A 261 -37.93 -0.57 9.62
N THR A 262 -39.22 -0.27 9.73
CA THR A 262 -39.79 0.46 10.86
C THR A 262 -39.77 -0.47 12.07
N GLY A 263 -38.58 -0.66 12.62
CA GLY A 263 -38.49 -1.10 14.00
C GLY A 263 -39.05 0.02 14.86
N VAL A 264 -40.01 -0.28 15.74
CA VAL A 264 -40.06 0.35 17.06
C VAL A 264 -38.59 0.45 17.51
N PRO A 265 -38.05 1.63 17.90
CA PRO A 265 -36.68 1.68 18.37
C PRO A 265 -36.61 0.64 19.48
N LEU A 266 -35.85 -0.44 19.22
CA LEU A 266 -35.46 -1.38 20.25
C LEU A 266 -34.72 -0.50 21.24
N ARG A 267 -35.42 -0.03 22.29
CA ARG A 267 -34.75 0.37 23.52
C ARG A 267 -34.08 -0.90 23.98
N LEU A 268 -32.82 -1.06 23.59
CA LEU A 268 -31.97 -2.09 24.14
C LEU A 268 -31.88 -1.74 25.62
N THR A 269 -32.70 -2.40 26.44
CA THR A 269 -32.68 -2.28 27.89
C THR A 269 -31.44 -3.03 28.38
N GLY A 270 -30.27 -2.44 28.16
CA GLY A 270 -28.98 -3.02 28.47
C GLY A 270 -27.82 -2.22 27.90
N PRO A 271 -26.62 -2.37 28.47
CA PRO A 271 -25.41 -1.77 27.93
C PRO A 271 -25.17 -2.22 26.48
N PRO A 272 -24.68 -1.34 25.59
CA PRO A 272 -24.46 -1.69 24.19
C PRO A 272 -23.45 -2.84 24.06
N ALA A 273 -23.70 -3.79 23.16
CA ALA A 273 -22.82 -4.93 22.90
C ALA A 273 -22.58 -5.08 21.38
N GLN A 274 -21.77 -4.17 20.82
CA GLN A 274 -21.65 -3.98 19.38
C GLN A 274 -20.39 -4.60 18.75
N LEU A 275 -19.60 -5.36 19.51
CA LEU A 275 -18.39 -5.97 18.97
C LEU A 275 -18.73 -6.88 17.77
N PRO A 276 -17.99 -6.79 16.65
CA PRO A 276 -18.11 -7.74 15.54
C PRO A 276 -17.92 -9.18 16.02
N ALA A 277 -18.44 -10.16 15.28
CA ALA A 277 -18.24 -11.56 15.62
C ALA A 277 -16.74 -11.93 15.72
N ASP A 278 -16.37 -12.68 16.75
CA ASP A 278 -15.02 -13.21 16.89
C ASP A 278 -14.76 -14.35 15.89
N LEU A 279 -13.50 -14.55 15.52
CA LEU A 279 -13.09 -15.67 14.67
C LEU A 279 -12.84 -16.92 15.51
N ALA A 280 -13.67 -17.96 15.33
CA ALA A 280 -13.50 -19.26 15.98
C ALA A 280 -12.16 -19.97 15.63
N ASP A 281 -11.54 -19.55 14.53
CA ASP A 281 -10.25 -20.05 14.05
C ASP A 281 -9.09 -19.05 14.24
N PHE A 282 -9.23 -18.09 15.16
CA PHE A 282 -8.12 -17.21 15.55
C PHE A 282 -6.89 -18.06 15.90
N THR A 283 -5.76 -17.77 15.24
CA THR A 283 -4.54 -18.60 15.31
C THR A 283 -3.30 -17.71 15.41
N GLY A 284 -2.36 -18.10 16.28
CA GLY A 284 -1.12 -17.36 16.53
C GLY A 284 -1.32 -16.10 17.38
N ARG A 285 -0.28 -15.27 17.48
CA ARG A 285 -0.31 -13.96 18.15
C ARG A 285 -0.60 -13.97 19.66
N ALA A 286 -0.23 -15.04 20.35
CA ALA A 286 -0.49 -15.18 21.79
C ALA A 286 0.15 -14.04 22.62
N ALA A 287 1.36 -13.60 22.24
CA ALA A 287 2.07 -12.53 22.92
C ALA A 287 1.38 -11.16 22.72
N GLU A 288 0.93 -10.88 21.50
CA GLU A 288 0.21 -9.66 21.15
C GLU A 288 -1.15 -9.61 21.84
N VAL A 289 -1.89 -10.73 21.85
CA VAL A 289 -3.16 -10.85 22.59
C VAL A 289 -2.96 -10.63 24.09
N ALA A 290 -1.94 -11.27 24.68
CA ALA A 290 -1.61 -11.08 26.09
C ALA A 290 -1.23 -9.62 26.40
N THR A 291 -0.51 -8.95 25.49
CA THR A 291 -0.12 -7.54 25.63
C THR A 291 -1.34 -6.62 25.63
N VAL A 292 -2.21 -6.74 24.63
CA VAL A 292 -3.43 -5.90 24.52
C VAL A 292 -4.39 -6.17 25.68
N SER A 293 -4.61 -7.45 26.01
CA SER A 293 -5.47 -7.84 27.14
C SER A 293 -4.89 -7.36 28.48
N GLY A 294 -3.57 -7.39 28.65
CA GLY A 294 -2.90 -6.85 29.83
C GLY A 294 -3.03 -5.33 29.94
N TRP A 295 -2.99 -4.60 28.82
CA TRP A 295 -3.28 -3.17 28.82
C TRP A 295 -4.73 -2.90 29.23
N LEU A 296 -5.69 -3.63 28.66
CA LEU A 296 -7.11 -3.51 28.97
C LEU A 296 -7.42 -3.90 30.43
N ALA A 297 -6.73 -4.90 30.99
CA ALA A 297 -6.89 -5.26 32.41
C ALA A 297 -6.38 -4.15 33.36
N GLY A 298 -5.34 -3.42 32.96
CA GLY A 298 -4.78 -2.32 33.75
C GLY A 298 -5.66 -1.07 33.86
N THR A 299 -6.83 -1.01 33.19
CA THR A 299 -7.78 0.11 33.30
C THR A 299 -8.69 -0.01 34.51
N VAL A 300 -8.78 -1.20 35.12
CA VAL A 300 -9.57 -1.43 36.32
C VAL A 300 -8.73 -1.02 37.53
N PRO A 301 -9.12 0.02 38.29
CA PRO A 301 -8.39 0.42 39.48
C PRO A 301 -8.45 -0.68 40.55
N GLY A 302 -7.32 -0.90 41.23
CA GLY A 302 -7.32 -1.65 42.49
C GLY A 302 -7.99 -0.86 43.62
N PRO A 303 -8.40 -1.51 44.72
CA PRO A 303 -9.20 -0.90 45.78
C PRO A 303 -8.58 0.37 46.41
N ASP A 304 -7.25 0.52 46.39
CA ASP A 304 -6.52 1.63 47.00
C ASP A 304 -5.66 2.46 46.02
N ALA A 305 -5.83 2.26 44.70
CA ALA A 305 -5.02 2.94 43.69
C ALA A 305 -5.75 4.16 43.09
N PRO A 306 -5.04 5.29 42.84
CA PRO A 306 -5.62 6.40 42.10
C PRO A 306 -6.09 5.93 40.72
N ALA A 307 -7.26 6.42 40.29
CA ALA A 307 -7.88 5.96 39.05
C ALA A 307 -6.97 6.28 37.84
N PRO A 308 -6.56 5.27 37.05
CA PRO A 308 -5.63 5.48 35.95
C PRO A 308 -6.31 6.29 34.83
N PRO A 309 -5.56 7.12 34.07
CA PRO A 309 -6.12 7.82 32.92
C PRO A 309 -6.74 6.84 31.90
N PRO A 310 -7.70 7.29 31.06
CA PRO A 310 -8.30 6.43 30.06
C PRO A 310 -7.24 5.84 29.14
N LEU A 311 -7.29 4.51 28.96
CA LEU A 311 -6.37 3.81 28.08
C LEU A 311 -6.73 4.09 26.63
N VAL A 312 -5.73 4.47 25.86
CA VAL A 312 -5.81 4.48 24.39
C VAL A 312 -4.75 3.52 23.86
N ALA A 313 -5.20 2.43 23.26
CA ALA A 313 -4.34 1.42 22.65
C ALA A 313 -4.49 1.47 21.12
N VAL A 314 -3.38 1.57 20.41
CA VAL A 314 -3.36 1.67 18.93
C VAL A 314 -2.66 0.46 18.35
N LEU A 315 -3.36 -0.30 17.52
CA LEU A 315 -2.87 -1.41 16.73
C LEU A 315 -2.56 -0.89 15.32
N THR A 316 -1.28 -0.76 14.99
CA THR A 316 -0.79 -0.29 13.68
C THR A 316 -0.14 -1.42 12.91
N GLY A 317 0.04 -1.29 11.59
CA GLY A 317 0.63 -2.35 10.77
C GLY A 317 0.11 -2.37 9.33
N ALA A 318 0.78 -3.14 8.46
CA ALA A 318 0.43 -3.26 7.05
C ALA A 318 -1.01 -3.76 6.79
N ALA A 319 -1.53 -3.48 5.59
CA ALA A 319 -2.84 -3.97 5.17
C ALA A 319 -2.86 -5.51 5.10
N GLY A 320 -3.96 -6.14 5.57
CA GLY A 320 -4.08 -7.61 5.60
C GLY A 320 -3.31 -8.32 6.71
N VAL A 321 -2.62 -7.60 7.60
CA VAL A 321 -1.88 -8.18 8.74
C VAL A 321 -2.79 -8.65 9.89
N GLY A 322 -4.09 -8.33 9.85
CA GLY A 322 -5.07 -8.83 10.82
C GLY A 322 -5.24 -7.97 12.09
N LYS A 323 -5.01 -6.65 11.99
CA LYS A 323 -5.20 -5.70 13.11
C LYS A 323 -6.63 -5.74 13.67
N THR A 324 -7.63 -5.62 12.81
CA THR A 324 -9.06 -5.71 13.16
C THR A 324 -9.38 -7.02 13.86
N THR A 325 -8.91 -8.14 13.30
CA THR A 325 -9.08 -9.48 13.89
C THR A 325 -8.46 -9.58 15.29
N LEU A 326 -7.23 -9.08 15.47
CA LEU A 326 -6.57 -9.06 16.78
C LEU A 326 -7.32 -8.15 17.77
N ALA A 327 -7.79 -7.00 17.31
CA ALA A 327 -8.52 -6.04 18.14
C ALA A 327 -9.86 -6.60 18.63
N VAL A 328 -10.63 -7.18 17.71
CA VAL A 328 -11.92 -7.84 18.01
C VAL A 328 -11.70 -9.01 18.97
N HIS A 329 -10.71 -9.86 18.73
CA HIS A 329 -10.43 -11.00 19.61
C HIS A 329 -10.04 -10.55 21.03
N ALA A 330 -9.13 -9.57 21.16
CA ALA A 330 -8.76 -9.02 22.46
C ALA A 330 -9.94 -8.33 23.17
N ALA A 331 -10.81 -7.67 22.42
CA ALA A 331 -12.03 -7.04 22.95
C ALA A 331 -13.02 -8.09 23.48
N HIS A 332 -13.21 -9.23 22.79
CA HIS A 332 -14.05 -10.32 23.28
C HIS A 332 -13.52 -10.96 24.55
N LEU A 333 -12.21 -11.22 24.62
CA LEU A 333 -11.57 -11.76 25.83
C LEU A 333 -11.68 -10.80 27.02
N SER A 334 -11.71 -9.49 26.77
CA SER A 334 -11.74 -8.44 27.79
C SER A 334 -13.14 -7.91 28.10
N ARG A 335 -14.20 -8.41 27.45
CA ARG A 335 -15.56 -7.86 27.55
C ARG A 335 -16.09 -7.78 28.98
N GLY A 336 -15.71 -8.73 29.85
CA GLY A 336 -16.14 -8.79 31.24
C GLY A 336 -15.60 -7.64 32.11
N LEU A 337 -14.56 -6.93 31.65
CA LEU A 337 -13.99 -5.77 32.34
C LEU A 337 -14.80 -4.48 32.12
N PHE A 338 -15.66 -4.46 31.09
CA PHE A 338 -16.41 -3.29 30.63
C PHE A 338 -17.93 -3.55 30.67
N PRO A 339 -18.53 -3.68 31.86
CA PRO A 339 -19.94 -4.05 32.01
C PRO A 339 -20.91 -2.98 31.51
N ASP A 340 -20.47 -1.72 31.36
CA ASP A 340 -21.33 -0.63 30.91
C ASP A 340 -21.43 -0.55 29.37
N GLY A 341 -20.71 -1.42 28.66
CA GLY A 341 -20.93 -1.69 27.24
C GLY A 341 -19.66 -1.74 26.40
N GLN A 342 -19.83 -2.21 25.16
CA GLN A 342 -18.80 -2.24 24.12
C GLN A 342 -19.38 -1.64 22.83
N LEU A 343 -18.72 -0.60 22.33
CA LEU A 343 -19.08 0.14 21.12
C LEU A 343 -18.09 -0.16 20.01
N HIS A 344 -18.59 -0.30 18.78
CA HIS A 344 -17.75 -0.54 17.60
C HIS A 344 -18.09 0.42 16.47
N VAL A 345 -17.05 1.09 15.94
CA VAL A 345 -17.19 1.98 14.80
C VAL A 345 -16.08 1.69 13.80
N ASP A 346 -16.48 1.39 12.56
CA ASP A 346 -15.60 1.44 11.40
C ASP A 346 -15.49 2.89 10.92
N LEU A 347 -14.29 3.45 11.02
CA LEU A 347 -13.95 4.83 10.68
C LEU A 347 -13.67 5.03 9.19
N GLN A 348 -13.56 3.94 8.42
CA GLN A 348 -13.31 3.93 6.97
C GLN A 348 -12.12 4.80 6.57
N GLY A 349 -11.09 4.86 7.41
CA GLY A 349 -9.93 5.72 7.24
C GLY A 349 -9.11 5.42 6.01
N ALA A 350 -9.18 4.19 5.50
CA ALA A 350 -8.56 3.80 4.25
C ALA A 350 -9.42 4.12 3.01
N GLY A 351 -10.71 4.40 3.17
CA GLY A 351 -11.62 4.73 2.07
C GLY A 351 -11.45 6.17 1.55
N ASN A 352 -12.05 6.46 0.38
CA ASN A 352 -12.01 7.80 -0.23
C ASN A 352 -12.75 8.88 0.59
N ARG A 353 -13.58 8.49 1.55
CA ARG A 353 -14.33 9.40 2.44
C ARG A 353 -14.35 8.82 3.86
N PRO A 354 -13.30 9.04 4.67
CA PRO A 354 -13.29 8.68 6.08
C PRO A 354 -14.46 9.32 6.82
N VAL A 355 -15.03 8.62 7.80
CA VAL A 355 -16.17 9.14 8.56
C VAL A 355 -15.70 10.27 9.49
N PRO A 356 -16.23 11.50 9.38
CA PRO A 356 -15.83 12.60 10.26
C PRO A 356 -16.17 12.31 11.72
N ALA A 357 -15.31 12.74 12.65
CA ALA A 357 -15.50 12.49 14.09
C ALA A 357 -16.87 12.99 14.62
N GLY A 358 -17.38 14.11 14.10
CA GLY A 358 -18.69 14.65 14.48
C GLY A 358 -19.88 13.74 14.10
N GLU A 359 -19.79 13.00 12.99
CA GLU A 359 -20.81 12.01 12.58
C GLU A 359 -20.71 10.75 13.43
N VAL A 360 -19.47 10.31 13.72
CA VAL A 360 -19.21 9.19 14.63
C VAL A 360 -19.76 9.48 16.02
N LEU A 361 -19.51 10.67 16.58
CA LEU A 361 -20.04 11.08 17.87
C LEU A 361 -21.58 11.09 17.88
N ALA A 362 -22.22 11.59 16.82
CA ALA A 362 -23.68 11.57 16.73
C ALA A 362 -24.24 10.13 16.73
N ARG A 363 -23.53 9.18 16.10
CA ARG A 363 -23.86 7.76 16.16
C ARG A 363 -23.65 7.18 17.55
N LEU A 364 -22.47 7.38 18.14
CA LEU A 364 -22.14 6.87 19.48
C LEU A 364 -23.11 7.40 20.56
N LEU A 365 -23.52 8.66 20.48
CA LEU A 365 -24.51 9.24 21.38
C LEU A 365 -25.89 8.55 21.24
N ARG A 366 -26.33 8.25 20.01
CA ARG A 366 -27.56 7.48 19.77
C ARG A 366 -27.44 6.05 20.33
N ASP A 367 -26.29 5.42 20.14
CA ASP A 367 -26.02 4.07 20.63
C ASP A 367 -25.95 3.99 22.16
N LEU A 368 -25.71 5.12 22.84
CA LEU A 368 -25.78 5.31 24.28
C LEU A 368 -27.17 5.78 24.78
N ASP A 369 -28.20 5.62 23.95
CA ASP A 369 -29.61 5.95 24.22
C ASP A 369 -29.88 7.46 24.46
N VAL A 370 -29.08 8.33 23.84
CA VAL A 370 -29.37 9.78 23.81
C VAL A 370 -30.45 10.07 22.77
N ASP A 371 -31.53 10.73 23.21
CA ASP A 371 -32.58 11.25 22.33
C ASP A 371 -31.96 12.09 21.18
N PRO A 372 -32.21 11.74 19.90
CA PRO A 372 -31.71 12.50 18.76
C PRO A 372 -32.00 14.00 18.82
N ALA A 373 -33.11 14.43 19.41
CA ALA A 373 -33.46 15.85 19.56
C ALA A 373 -32.55 16.61 20.55
N ARG A 374 -31.83 15.88 21.42
CA ARG A 374 -30.88 16.44 22.41
C ARG A 374 -29.43 16.41 21.94
N ILE A 375 -29.14 15.80 20.79
CA ILE A 375 -27.79 15.72 20.26
C ILE A 375 -27.43 17.08 19.64
N PRO A 376 -26.39 17.79 20.12
CA PRO A 376 -26.01 19.09 19.60
C PRO A 376 -25.58 19.03 18.12
N ASP A 377 -25.69 20.14 17.39
CA ASP A 377 -25.26 20.19 15.98
C ASP A 377 -23.73 20.25 15.82
N SER A 378 -23.02 20.88 16.76
CA SER A 378 -21.55 21.05 16.66
C SER A 378 -20.78 19.83 17.17
N ALA A 379 -19.72 19.47 16.45
CA ALA A 379 -18.86 18.34 16.81
C ALA A 379 -18.23 18.50 18.20
N ASP A 380 -17.79 19.70 18.57
CA ASP A 380 -17.19 19.97 19.89
C ASP A 380 -18.18 19.76 21.03
N ARG A 381 -19.45 20.19 20.86
CA ARG A 381 -20.50 19.98 21.85
C ARG A 381 -20.89 18.50 21.94
N ARG A 382 -20.92 17.78 20.82
CA ARG A 382 -21.11 16.32 20.82
C ARG A 382 -19.98 15.60 21.58
N ALA A 383 -18.72 16.01 21.36
CA ALA A 383 -17.56 15.45 22.05
C ALA A 383 -17.61 15.73 23.56
N ALA A 384 -17.99 16.95 23.96
CA ALA A 384 -18.18 17.30 25.37
C ALA A 384 -19.28 16.45 26.02
N MET A 385 -20.44 16.32 25.36
CA MET A 385 -21.54 15.49 25.84
C MET A 385 -21.15 14.01 25.96
N PHE A 386 -20.42 13.49 24.98
CA PHE A 386 -19.91 12.12 24.98
C PHE A 386 -19.00 11.86 26.19
N ARG A 387 -18.05 12.77 26.47
CA ARG A 387 -17.19 12.66 27.66
C ARG A 387 -17.99 12.70 28.96
N THR A 388 -19.02 13.54 29.05
CA THR A 388 -19.90 13.61 30.23
C THR A 388 -20.67 12.31 30.45
N LEU A 389 -21.16 11.66 29.37
CA LEU A 389 -21.90 10.40 29.48
C LEU A 389 -21.02 9.22 29.88
N LEU A 390 -19.76 9.22 29.46
CA LEU A 390 -18.80 8.18 29.83
C LEU A 390 -18.13 8.40 31.19
N ALA A 391 -18.35 9.55 31.82
CA ALA A 391 -17.82 9.82 33.15
C ALA A 391 -18.35 8.80 34.17
N GLY A 392 -17.43 8.07 34.80
CA GLY A 392 -17.76 7.02 35.78
C GLY A 392 -18.27 5.70 35.18
N ARG A 393 -18.29 5.55 33.85
CA ARG A 393 -18.67 4.31 33.16
C ARG A 393 -17.45 3.56 32.64
N ARG A 394 -17.54 2.24 32.61
CA ARG A 394 -16.55 1.32 32.05
C ARG A 394 -17.03 0.79 30.70
N VAL A 395 -16.72 1.56 29.66
CA VAL A 395 -17.07 1.24 28.26
C VAL A 395 -15.81 0.95 27.46
N LEU A 396 -15.85 -0.10 26.65
CA LEU A 396 -14.82 -0.39 25.64
C LEU A 396 -15.24 0.19 24.30
N ILE A 397 -14.40 1.02 23.68
CA ILE A 397 -14.67 1.62 22.38
C ILE A 397 -13.64 1.06 21.39
N LEU A 398 -14.11 0.28 20.41
CA LEU A 398 -13.29 -0.21 19.30
C LEU A 398 -13.48 0.69 18.07
N LEU A 399 -12.44 1.45 17.74
CA LEU A 399 -12.37 2.31 16.56
C LEU A 399 -11.55 1.61 15.48
N ASP A 400 -12.22 1.00 14.50
CA ASP A 400 -11.58 0.23 13.43
C ASP A 400 -11.26 1.11 12.22
N ASP A 401 -10.09 0.88 11.60
CA ASP A 401 -9.59 1.57 10.40
C ASP A 401 -9.50 3.10 10.54
N ALA A 402 -8.88 3.61 11.60
CA ALA A 402 -8.63 5.05 11.78
C ALA A 402 -7.60 5.59 10.77
N ARG A 403 -7.87 6.77 10.20
CA ARG A 403 -6.96 7.47 9.28
C ARG A 403 -5.81 8.16 10.00
N ASP A 404 -6.14 9.03 10.95
CA ASP A 404 -5.19 9.91 11.63
C ASP A 404 -5.62 10.23 13.06
N ALA A 405 -4.74 10.90 13.80
CA ALA A 405 -5.00 11.27 15.19
C ALA A 405 -6.14 12.30 15.33
N ALA A 406 -6.35 13.15 14.33
CA ALA A 406 -7.41 14.17 14.35
C ALA A 406 -8.81 13.55 14.26
N GLN A 407 -8.95 12.42 13.57
CA GLN A 407 -10.20 11.64 13.54
C GLN A 407 -10.49 10.98 14.90
N VAL A 408 -9.46 10.55 15.62
CA VAL A 408 -9.58 9.76 16.86
C VAL A 408 -9.70 10.64 18.10
N GLN A 409 -8.95 11.73 18.18
CA GLN A 409 -8.84 12.57 19.39
C GLN A 409 -10.19 13.09 19.94
N PRO A 410 -11.17 13.52 19.12
CA PRO A 410 -12.48 13.93 19.62
C PRO A 410 -13.33 12.79 20.19
N LEU A 411 -12.99 11.54 19.87
CA LEU A 411 -13.69 10.31 20.28
C LEU A 411 -13.14 9.73 21.58
N LEU A 412 -12.14 10.37 22.19
CA LEU A 412 -11.52 9.88 23.42
C LEU A 412 -12.36 10.25 24.65
N PRO A 413 -12.58 9.31 25.59
CA PRO A 413 -13.25 9.59 26.85
C PRO A 413 -12.38 10.50 27.74
N GLY A 414 -13.03 11.29 28.60
CA GLY A 414 -12.35 12.23 29.49
C GLY A 414 -12.04 11.71 30.90
N ALA A 415 -12.65 10.59 31.28
CA ALA A 415 -12.56 10.02 32.63
C ALA A 415 -12.02 8.58 32.61
N SER A 416 -11.51 8.16 33.75
CA SER A 416 -10.95 6.83 34.01
C SER A 416 -12.01 5.73 33.97
N GLY A 417 -11.59 4.49 33.65
CA GLY A 417 -12.45 3.30 33.59
C GLY A 417 -12.92 2.88 32.19
N SER A 418 -12.96 3.81 31.23
CA SER A 418 -13.20 3.48 29.81
C SER A 418 -11.89 3.27 29.05
N ALA A 419 -11.93 2.44 28.00
CA ALA A 419 -10.78 2.12 27.16
C ALA A 419 -11.11 2.30 25.68
N VAL A 420 -10.15 2.80 24.92
CA VAL A 420 -10.26 2.95 23.46
C VAL A 420 -9.22 2.05 22.80
N LEU A 421 -9.67 1.12 21.99
CA LEU A 421 -8.84 0.28 21.13
C LEU A 421 -9.00 0.77 19.69
N VAL A 422 -7.90 1.17 19.07
CA VAL A 422 -7.88 1.75 17.73
C VAL A 422 -7.10 0.83 16.80
N THR A 423 -7.63 0.53 15.61
CA THR A 423 -6.82 -0.05 14.55
C THR A 423 -6.53 1.02 13.50
N SER A 424 -5.31 1.06 12.98
CA SER A 424 -4.94 2.01 11.93
C SER A 424 -3.92 1.38 10.98
N ARG A 425 -3.93 1.82 9.72
CA ARG A 425 -2.91 1.44 8.75
C ARG A 425 -1.67 2.31 8.84
N GLY A 426 -1.79 3.53 9.34
CA GLY A 426 -0.68 4.45 9.56
C GLY A 426 -0.22 4.48 11.02
N ARG A 427 0.90 5.16 11.28
CA ARG A 427 1.38 5.43 12.65
C ARG A 427 0.63 6.65 13.21
N LEU A 428 -0.26 6.45 14.19
CA LEU A 428 -0.98 7.53 14.89
C LEU A 428 -0.09 8.27 15.92
N GLY A 429 1.11 8.71 15.51
CA GLY A 429 2.18 9.15 16.41
C GLY A 429 1.87 10.38 17.29
N HIS A 430 0.83 11.14 16.97
CA HIS A 430 0.45 12.36 17.70
C HIS A 430 -0.67 12.16 18.71
N LEU A 431 -1.12 10.93 18.96
CA LEU A 431 -2.19 10.66 19.91
C LEU A 431 -1.62 10.63 21.36
N PRO A 432 -1.95 11.61 22.22
CA PRO A 432 -1.32 11.73 23.53
C PRO A 432 -1.67 10.55 24.44
N GLY A 433 -0.66 9.98 25.12
CA GLY A 433 -0.84 8.88 26.07
C GLY A 433 -1.16 7.52 25.42
N ALA A 434 -1.12 7.41 24.09
CA ALA A 434 -1.44 6.19 23.38
C ALA A 434 -0.34 5.12 23.52
N ARG A 435 -0.75 3.88 23.84
CA ARG A 435 0.12 2.70 23.77
C ARG A 435 0.02 2.09 22.38
N VAL A 436 1.13 2.03 21.66
CA VAL A 436 1.15 1.55 20.28
C VAL A 436 1.72 0.13 20.23
N LEU A 437 0.99 -0.77 19.55
CA LEU A 437 1.47 -2.10 19.18
C LEU A 437 1.60 -2.20 17.66
N ASP A 438 2.82 -2.44 17.19
CA ASP A 438 3.13 -2.72 15.79
C ASP A 438 2.81 -4.19 15.47
N VAL A 439 1.71 -4.41 14.74
CA VAL A 439 1.20 -5.73 14.38
C VAL A 439 1.93 -6.21 13.13
N ARG A 440 2.88 -7.12 13.32
CA ARG A 440 3.72 -7.70 12.26
C ARG A 440 3.09 -8.93 11.62
N THR A 441 3.66 -9.40 10.51
CA THR A 441 3.29 -10.66 9.86
C THR A 441 3.47 -11.86 10.79
N LEU A 442 2.77 -12.95 10.51
CA LEU A 442 2.85 -14.18 11.28
C LEU A 442 4.23 -14.81 11.13
N ARG A 443 4.74 -15.38 12.23
CA ARG A 443 5.92 -16.24 12.18
C ARG A 443 5.59 -17.52 11.41
N GLU A 444 6.60 -18.19 10.85
CA GLU A 444 6.41 -19.38 10.03
C GLU A 444 5.55 -20.46 10.70
N GLY A 445 5.80 -20.74 11.99
CA GLY A 445 5.00 -21.72 12.76
C GLY A 445 3.54 -21.28 12.95
N GLU A 446 3.27 -19.98 13.14
CA GLU A 446 1.92 -19.45 13.28
C GLU A 446 1.16 -19.48 11.95
N ALA A 447 1.85 -19.18 10.84
CA ALA A 447 1.30 -19.26 9.51
C ALA A 447 0.98 -20.72 9.10
N TYR A 448 1.86 -21.66 9.46
CA TYR A 448 1.64 -23.09 9.27
C TYR A 448 0.43 -23.59 10.07
N ALA A 449 0.31 -23.18 11.34
CA ALA A 449 -0.84 -23.52 12.17
C ALA A 449 -2.16 -22.98 11.60
N LEU A 450 -2.15 -21.73 11.09
CA LEU A 450 -3.33 -21.14 10.47
C LEU A 450 -3.75 -21.89 9.21
N LEU A 451 -2.82 -22.22 8.32
CA LEU A 451 -3.11 -23.00 7.11
C LEU A 451 -3.68 -24.38 7.48
N THR A 452 -3.06 -25.05 8.46
CA THR A 452 -3.48 -26.36 8.96
C THR A 452 -4.90 -26.33 9.53
N ARG A 453 -5.27 -25.27 10.26
CA ARG A 453 -6.61 -25.14 10.84
C ARG A 453 -7.70 -24.91 9.79
N ILE A 454 -7.37 -24.29 8.67
CA ILE A 454 -8.32 -24.01 7.58
C ILE A 454 -8.50 -25.22 6.67
N VAL A 455 -7.42 -25.90 6.31
CA VAL A 455 -7.45 -26.99 5.31
C VAL A 455 -7.57 -28.38 5.94
N GLY A 456 -7.13 -28.53 7.20
CA GLY A 456 -7.05 -29.82 7.90
C GLY A 456 -5.61 -30.35 7.99
N ALA A 457 -5.30 -31.06 9.08
CA ALA A 457 -3.97 -31.58 9.38
C ALA A 457 -3.46 -32.60 8.34
N ASP A 458 -4.34 -33.49 7.88
CA ASP A 458 -3.97 -34.57 6.96
C ASP A 458 -3.49 -34.03 5.60
N CYS A 459 -4.14 -32.97 5.10
CA CYS A 459 -3.80 -32.36 3.81
C CYS A 459 -2.41 -31.69 3.83
N VAL A 460 -2.08 -30.98 4.92
CA VAL A 460 -0.78 -30.30 5.05
C VAL A 460 0.33 -31.32 5.34
N ALA A 461 0.06 -32.32 6.18
CA ALA A 461 1.02 -33.37 6.53
C ALA A 461 1.39 -34.26 5.34
N ALA A 462 0.49 -34.43 4.37
CA ALA A 462 0.76 -35.18 3.14
C ALA A 462 1.81 -34.51 2.23
N GLU A 463 1.90 -33.17 2.24
CA GLU A 463 2.78 -32.40 1.35
C GLU A 463 3.49 -31.23 2.07
N PRO A 464 4.39 -31.50 3.05
CA PRO A 464 4.98 -30.46 3.91
C PRO A 464 5.85 -29.47 3.14
N ASP A 465 6.63 -29.93 2.15
CA ASP A 465 7.47 -29.05 1.33
C ASP A 465 6.63 -28.11 0.46
N ALA A 466 5.49 -28.61 -0.05
CA ALA A 466 4.57 -27.78 -0.83
C ALA A 466 3.89 -26.72 0.04
N ALA A 467 3.51 -27.11 1.26
CA ALA A 467 2.95 -26.18 2.23
C ALA A 467 3.96 -25.07 2.59
N ALA A 468 5.23 -25.42 2.81
CA ALA A 468 6.30 -24.46 3.05
C ALA A 468 6.46 -23.48 1.87
N GLU A 469 6.39 -23.95 0.62
CA GLU A 469 6.43 -23.09 -0.56
C GLU A 469 5.23 -22.14 -0.65
N VAL A 470 4.01 -22.61 -0.36
CA VAL A 470 2.80 -21.77 -0.32
C VAL A 470 2.92 -20.70 0.77
N LEU A 471 3.40 -21.06 1.96
CA LEU A 471 3.58 -20.13 3.08
C LEU A 471 4.67 -19.10 2.80
N ALA A 472 5.79 -19.51 2.20
CA ALA A 472 6.84 -18.60 1.74
C ALA A 472 6.30 -17.61 0.70
N ALA A 473 5.46 -18.06 -0.24
CA ALA A 473 4.80 -17.18 -1.21
C ALA A 473 3.80 -16.21 -0.55
N CYS A 474 3.17 -16.60 0.56
CA CYS A 474 2.30 -15.72 1.36
C CYS A 474 3.09 -14.72 2.23
N ALA A 475 4.39 -14.94 2.41
CA ALA A 475 5.31 -14.12 3.20
C ALA A 475 4.80 -13.81 4.62
N GLY A 476 4.11 -14.75 5.25
CA GLY A 476 3.56 -14.59 6.61
C GLY A 476 2.37 -13.63 6.73
N LEU A 477 1.80 -13.13 5.63
CA LEU A 477 0.60 -12.29 5.68
C LEU A 477 -0.65 -13.14 5.98
N PRO A 478 -1.35 -12.97 7.12
CA PRO A 478 -2.48 -13.83 7.48
C PRO A 478 -3.61 -13.81 6.44
N LEU A 479 -3.90 -12.66 5.81
CA LEU A 479 -4.88 -12.58 4.74
C LEU A 479 -4.51 -13.48 3.54
N ALA A 480 -3.24 -13.51 3.15
CA ALA A 480 -2.76 -14.37 2.06
C ALA A 480 -2.86 -15.85 2.42
N VAL A 481 -2.47 -16.22 3.65
CA VAL A 481 -2.57 -17.60 4.16
C VAL A 481 -4.03 -18.06 4.19
N ARG A 482 -4.96 -17.21 4.66
CA ARG A 482 -6.39 -17.51 4.66
C ARG A 482 -6.92 -17.72 3.25
N ILE A 483 -6.55 -16.87 2.31
CA ILE A 483 -6.95 -17.03 0.90
C ILE A 483 -6.41 -18.35 0.33
N ALA A 484 -5.15 -18.67 0.57
CA ALA A 484 -4.56 -19.94 0.14
C ALA A 484 -5.31 -21.15 0.72
N GLY A 485 -5.58 -21.13 2.04
CA GLY A 485 -6.32 -22.18 2.73
C GLY A 485 -7.75 -22.33 2.21
N VAL A 486 -8.50 -21.22 2.07
CA VAL A 486 -9.86 -21.24 1.51
C VAL A 486 -9.87 -21.78 0.08
N ARG A 487 -8.85 -21.48 -0.74
CA ARG A 487 -8.77 -22.00 -2.12
C ARG A 487 -8.55 -23.50 -2.17
N LEU A 488 -7.76 -24.05 -1.25
CA LEU A 488 -7.56 -25.49 -1.09
C LEU A 488 -8.84 -26.16 -0.57
N ALA A 489 -9.41 -25.64 0.52
CA ALA A 489 -10.62 -26.19 1.14
C ALA A 489 -11.85 -26.17 0.19
N SER A 490 -11.98 -25.15 -0.66
CA SER A 490 -13.09 -25.05 -1.62
C SER A 490 -12.91 -25.87 -2.90
N ARG A 491 -11.77 -26.58 -3.07
CA ARG A 491 -11.44 -27.34 -4.29
C ARG A 491 -10.87 -28.72 -3.96
N PRO A 492 -11.73 -29.74 -3.77
CA PRO A 492 -11.31 -31.08 -3.34
C PRO A 492 -10.29 -31.77 -4.28
N GLY A 493 -10.27 -31.41 -5.57
CA GLY A 493 -9.31 -31.96 -6.54
C GLY A 493 -7.95 -31.24 -6.59
N TRP A 494 -7.71 -30.23 -5.74
CA TRP A 494 -6.45 -29.49 -5.70
C TRP A 494 -5.54 -30.03 -4.61
N THR A 495 -4.30 -30.33 -4.99
CA THR A 495 -3.21 -30.61 -4.03
C THR A 495 -2.54 -29.32 -3.58
N VAL A 496 -1.79 -29.38 -2.47
CA VAL A 496 -0.99 -28.24 -2.00
C VAL A 496 0.06 -27.87 -3.04
N ARG A 497 0.67 -28.86 -3.69
CA ARG A 497 1.60 -28.71 -4.82
C ARG A 497 0.99 -27.91 -5.98
N THR A 498 -0.26 -28.19 -6.33
CA THR A 498 -0.96 -27.47 -7.41
C THR A 498 -1.04 -25.97 -7.12
N LEU A 499 -1.32 -25.60 -5.86
CA LEU A 499 -1.33 -24.19 -5.46
C LEU A 499 0.09 -23.61 -5.40
N ALA A 500 1.08 -24.36 -4.90
CA ALA A 500 2.48 -23.95 -4.86
C ALA A 500 3.01 -23.58 -6.25
N ASP A 501 2.76 -24.42 -7.26
CA ASP A 501 3.21 -24.18 -8.64
C ASP A 501 2.53 -22.95 -9.29
N ARG A 502 1.29 -22.65 -8.89
CA ARG A 502 0.61 -21.41 -9.30
C ARG A 502 1.22 -20.18 -8.65
N LEU A 503 1.48 -20.24 -7.35
CA LEU A 503 2.07 -19.13 -6.58
C LEU A 503 3.56 -18.94 -6.86
N ARG A 504 4.26 -19.94 -7.40
CA ARG A 504 5.68 -19.82 -7.78
C ARG A 504 5.90 -18.71 -8.82
N ARG A 505 4.97 -18.49 -9.74
CA ARG A 505 5.02 -17.44 -10.77
C ARG A 505 4.77 -16.06 -10.16
N GLU A 506 5.81 -15.24 -10.03
CA GLU A 506 5.75 -13.94 -9.37
C GLU A 506 4.75 -12.98 -10.02
N GLU A 507 4.63 -13.00 -11.35
CA GLU A 507 3.76 -12.09 -12.12
C GLU A 507 2.28 -12.35 -11.87
N ARG A 508 1.92 -13.57 -11.46
CA ARG A 508 0.54 -13.98 -11.20
C ARG A 508 0.24 -14.13 -9.72
N ARG A 509 1.25 -14.10 -8.84
CA ARG A 509 1.12 -14.43 -7.42
C ARG A 509 0.06 -13.59 -6.73
N ILE A 510 0.04 -12.28 -6.95
CA ILE A 510 -0.96 -11.38 -6.35
C ILE A 510 -2.36 -11.64 -6.88
N THR A 511 -2.49 -11.85 -8.18
CA THR A 511 -3.77 -12.17 -8.83
C THR A 511 -4.33 -13.51 -8.35
N GLU A 512 -3.46 -14.48 -8.09
CA GLU A 512 -3.83 -15.80 -7.53
C GLU A 512 -4.22 -15.70 -6.04
N LEU A 513 -3.73 -14.72 -5.27
CA LEU A 513 -4.12 -14.47 -3.89
C LEU A 513 -5.45 -13.71 -3.78
N ARG A 514 -6.50 -14.34 -4.33
CA ARG A 514 -7.92 -13.95 -4.21
C ARG A 514 -8.84 -15.15 -4.00
N ALA A 515 -9.84 -15.00 -3.13
CA ALA A 515 -10.94 -15.94 -2.91
C ALA A 515 -12.23 -15.21 -2.53
N GLY A 516 -13.26 -15.25 -3.38
CA GLY A 516 -14.51 -14.52 -3.15
C GLY A 516 -14.28 -13.01 -3.03
N THR A 517 -14.66 -12.45 -1.89
CA THR A 517 -14.45 -11.03 -1.51
C THR A 517 -13.06 -10.75 -0.93
N LEU A 518 -12.29 -11.78 -0.54
CA LEU A 518 -10.94 -11.64 -0.01
C LEU A 518 -9.94 -11.49 -1.16
N ALA A 519 -9.20 -10.39 -1.20
CA ALA A 519 -8.14 -10.18 -2.17
C ALA A 519 -7.00 -9.35 -1.55
N VAL A 520 -5.78 -9.90 -1.58
CA VAL A 520 -4.57 -9.17 -1.11
C VAL A 520 -4.39 -7.89 -1.93
N ARG A 521 -4.56 -7.99 -3.25
CA ARG A 521 -4.45 -6.86 -4.18
C ARG A 521 -5.34 -5.68 -3.77
N SER A 522 -6.62 -5.94 -3.49
CA SER A 522 -7.57 -4.88 -3.11
C SER A 522 -7.18 -4.22 -1.80
N SER A 523 -6.65 -4.99 -0.84
CA SER A 523 -6.18 -4.46 0.44
C SER A 523 -5.02 -3.47 0.27
N PHE A 524 -4.05 -3.80 -0.59
CA PHE A 524 -2.91 -2.91 -0.91
C PHE A 524 -3.30 -1.72 -1.80
N GLN A 525 -4.21 -1.92 -2.75
CA GLN A 525 -4.70 -0.85 -3.64
C GLN A 525 -5.25 0.34 -2.86
N VAL A 526 -5.93 0.07 -1.74
CA VAL A 526 -6.50 1.10 -0.87
C VAL A 526 -5.39 1.95 -0.24
N SER A 527 -4.36 1.32 0.36
CA SER A 527 -3.23 2.07 0.95
C SER A 527 -2.44 2.85 -0.11
N TYR A 528 -2.26 2.26 -1.31
CA TYR A 528 -1.58 2.95 -2.41
C TYR A 528 -2.36 4.15 -2.96
N ALA A 529 -3.69 4.05 -3.07
CA ALA A 529 -4.53 5.14 -3.56
C ALA A 529 -4.55 6.36 -2.63
N ALA A 530 -4.22 6.17 -1.34
CA ALA A 530 -4.10 7.24 -0.36
C ALA A 530 -2.77 8.02 -0.44
N LEU A 531 -1.78 7.50 -1.19
CA LEU A 531 -0.46 8.13 -1.27
C LEU A 531 -0.49 9.47 -2.03
N PRO A 532 0.29 10.47 -1.59
CA PRO A 532 0.45 11.71 -2.32
C PRO A 532 0.92 11.49 -3.77
N THR A 533 0.17 12.05 -4.72
CA THR A 533 0.50 12.05 -6.15
C THR A 533 1.19 13.35 -6.61
N SER A 534 1.30 14.34 -5.71
CA SER A 534 2.05 15.58 -5.88
C SER A 534 3.29 15.59 -4.97
N GLY A 535 4.22 16.51 -5.22
CA GLY A 535 5.50 16.61 -4.51
C GLY A 535 6.70 16.15 -5.34
N THR A 536 7.90 16.29 -4.79
CA THR A 536 9.16 15.95 -5.46
C THR A 536 9.96 15.02 -4.54
N PRO A 537 10.10 13.71 -4.85
CA PRO A 537 9.31 12.97 -5.83
C PRO A 537 7.88 12.70 -5.31
N PRO A 538 6.87 12.54 -6.20
CA PRO A 538 5.56 12.06 -5.76
C PRO A 538 5.69 10.69 -5.07
N VAL A 539 5.20 10.56 -3.85
CA VAL A 539 5.36 9.35 -3.02
C VAL A 539 4.78 8.11 -3.71
N ALA A 540 3.61 8.24 -4.35
CA ALA A 540 3.01 7.18 -5.14
C ALA A 540 3.90 6.73 -6.31
N ARG A 541 4.64 7.66 -6.93
CA ARG A 541 5.58 7.33 -8.02
C ARG A 541 6.83 6.65 -7.48
N LEU A 542 7.40 7.14 -6.38
CA LEU A 542 8.55 6.50 -5.74
C LEU A 542 8.22 5.05 -5.35
N PHE A 543 7.05 4.80 -4.77
CA PHE A 543 6.57 3.44 -4.47
C PHE A 543 6.58 2.53 -5.71
N ARG A 544 6.06 3.00 -6.85
CA ARG A 544 6.07 2.24 -8.11
C ARG A 544 7.49 1.96 -8.60
N LEU A 545 8.34 2.98 -8.63
CA LEU A 545 9.71 2.85 -9.12
C LEU A 545 10.53 1.89 -8.25
N LEU A 546 10.39 1.95 -6.93
CA LEU A 546 11.06 1.03 -6.02
C LEU A 546 10.67 -0.44 -6.31
N GLY A 547 9.41 -0.69 -6.69
CA GLY A 547 8.94 -2.02 -7.07
C GLY A 547 9.62 -2.60 -8.33
N LEU A 548 10.29 -1.76 -9.12
CA LEU A 548 11.08 -2.21 -10.26
C LEU A 548 12.36 -2.92 -9.81
N LEU A 549 12.97 -2.51 -8.69
CA LEU A 549 14.27 -3.03 -8.26
C LEU A 549 14.17 -4.44 -7.69
N ASP A 550 15.10 -5.31 -8.11
CA ASP A 550 15.30 -6.64 -7.50
C ASP A 550 16.16 -6.62 -6.23
N ALA A 551 16.63 -5.43 -5.83
CA ALA A 551 17.40 -5.24 -4.61
C ALA A 551 16.58 -5.67 -3.37
N PRO A 552 17.21 -6.37 -2.40
CA PRO A 552 16.54 -6.82 -1.17
C PRO A 552 16.10 -5.66 -0.28
N ASP A 553 16.86 -4.57 -0.31
CA ASP A 553 16.63 -3.32 0.38
C ASP A 553 17.35 -2.19 -0.37
N VAL A 554 16.97 -0.95 -0.08
CA VAL A 554 17.47 0.26 -0.74
C VAL A 554 17.85 1.32 0.29
N SER A 555 18.88 2.11 -0.02
CA SER A 555 19.23 3.31 0.74
C SER A 555 18.60 4.56 0.13
N ALA A 556 18.51 5.65 0.90
CA ALA A 556 17.97 6.93 0.41
C ALA A 556 18.70 7.47 -0.85
N PRO A 557 20.05 7.43 -0.95
CA PRO A 557 20.75 7.84 -2.18
C PRO A 557 20.39 7.00 -3.41
N VAL A 558 20.12 5.71 -3.22
CA VAL A 558 19.69 4.80 -4.30
C VAL A 558 18.28 5.14 -4.75
N ALA A 559 17.36 5.41 -3.81
CA ALA A 559 16.01 5.88 -4.11
C ALA A 559 16.01 7.25 -4.81
N ALA A 560 16.92 8.14 -4.43
CA ALA A 560 17.12 9.43 -5.07
C ALA A 560 17.59 9.29 -6.52
N ALA A 561 18.57 8.42 -6.78
CA ALA A 561 19.00 8.09 -8.15
C ALA A 561 17.85 7.49 -8.97
N LEU A 562 17.04 6.62 -8.36
CA LEU A 562 15.89 5.99 -8.99
C LEU A 562 14.81 7.00 -9.38
N ALA A 563 14.46 7.92 -8.49
CA ALA A 563 13.40 8.91 -8.69
C ALA A 563 13.85 10.19 -9.40
N ASP A 564 15.16 10.38 -9.57
CA ASP A 564 15.78 11.58 -10.16
C ASP A 564 15.48 12.84 -9.35
N CYS A 565 15.79 12.79 -8.04
CA CYS A 565 15.54 13.88 -7.10
C CYS A 565 16.70 14.03 -6.09
N ALA A 566 16.59 15.01 -5.19
CA ALA A 566 17.54 15.17 -4.09
C ALA A 566 17.45 14.00 -3.09
N ALA A 567 18.53 13.76 -2.34
CA ALA A 567 18.60 12.69 -1.36
C ALA A 567 17.60 12.89 -0.21
N ASP A 568 17.50 14.11 0.32
CA ASP A 568 16.60 14.46 1.43
C ASP A 568 15.12 14.31 1.02
N ASP A 569 14.79 14.70 -0.22
CA ASP A 569 13.45 14.52 -0.79
C ASP A 569 13.07 13.04 -0.91
N ALA A 570 14.01 12.21 -1.38
CA ALA A 570 13.80 10.77 -1.45
C ALA A 570 13.65 10.15 -0.05
N GLU A 571 14.47 10.56 0.92
CA GLU A 571 14.39 10.08 2.30
C GLU A 571 13.05 10.43 2.94
N ASN A 572 12.60 11.68 2.82
CA ASN A 572 11.28 12.10 3.30
C ASN A 572 10.13 11.28 2.69
N ALA A 573 10.20 10.99 1.39
CA ALA A 573 9.22 10.15 0.71
C ALA A 573 9.29 8.67 1.15
N LEU A 574 10.48 8.15 1.45
CA LEU A 574 10.66 6.79 2.00
C LEU A 574 10.10 6.68 3.42
N GLU A 575 10.35 7.67 4.28
CA GLU A 575 9.81 7.72 5.64
C GLU A 575 8.28 7.79 5.63
N GLN A 576 7.69 8.55 4.70
CA GLN A 576 6.22 8.52 4.50
C GLN A 576 5.71 7.13 4.11
N LEU A 577 6.44 6.39 3.25
CA LEU A 577 6.07 5.02 2.91
C LEU A 577 6.21 4.05 4.09
N VAL A 578 7.14 4.31 5.01
CA VAL A 578 7.29 3.56 6.27
C VAL A 578 6.14 3.88 7.24
N ASP A 579 5.75 5.15 7.34
CA ASP A 579 4.63 5.59 8.16
C ASP A 579 3.30 4.99 7.71
N GLU A 580 3.13 4.78 6.40
CA GLU A 580 1.98 4.11 5.78
C GLU A 580 2.10 2.56 5.74
N HIS A 581 3.17 1.99 6.34
CA HIS A 581 3.46 0.55 6.36
C HIS A 581 3.52 -0.11 4.98
N LEU A 582 3.95 0.65 3.97
CA LEU A 582 4.22 0.17 2.61
C LEU A 582 5.70 -0.20 2.43
N LEU A 583 6.58 0.32 3.28
CA LEU A 583 7.98 -0.09 3.44
C LEU A 583 8.28 -0.40 4.91
N GLU A 584 9.34 -1.16 5.13
CA GLU A 584 9.94 -1.39 6.44
C GLU A 584 11.30 -0.71 6.51
N SER A 585 11.60 -0.06 7.64
CA SER A 585 12.93 0.44 7.99
C SER A 585 13.45 -0.34 9.20
N ARG A 586 14.47 -1.18 8.98
CA ARG A 586 15.10 -2.01 10.05
C ARG A 586 16.32 -1.36 10.67
N GLU A 587 17.00 -0.57 9.86
CA GLU A 587 18.17 0.22 10.23
C GLU A 587 17.96 1.62 9.67
N PRO A 588 18.41 2.69 10.35
CA PRO A 588 18.28 4.04 9.85
C PRO A 588 18.80 4.17 8.41
N GLY A 589 18.01 4.78 7.53
CA GLY A 589 18.36 5.01 6.12
C GLY A 589 18.30 3.76 5.22
N ARG A 590 17.73 2.64 5.68
CA ARG A 590 17.59 1.40 4.88
C ARG A 590 16.15 0.90 4.86
N TYR A 591 15.61 0.81 3.65
CA TYR A 591 14.20 0.58 3.40
C TYR A 591 14.00 -0.66 2.54
N ARG A 592 12.95 -1.44 2.82
CA ARG A 592 12.64 -2.63 2.05
C ARG A 592 11.15 -2.87 1.94
N PHE A 593 10.77 -3.55 0.87
CA PHE A 593 9.41 -4.06 0.74
C PHE A 593 9.20 -5.35 1.53
N HIS A 594 7.98 -5.50 2.02
CA HIS A 594 7.43 -6.84 2.19
C HIS A 594 7.25 -7.51 0.81
N LEU A 595 7.54 -8.81 0.67
CA LEU A 595 7.57 -9.52 -0.62
C LEU A 595 6.32 -9.28 -1.49
N LEU A 596 5.12 -9.42 -0.91
CA LEU A 596 3.87 -9.20 -1.63
C LEU A 596 3.62 -7.72 -1.97
N LEU A 597 4.13 -6.77 -1.18
CA LEU A 597 4.05 -5.34 -1.53
C LEU A 597 4.97 -5.00 -2.70
N ARG A 598 6.16 -5.62 -2.80
CA ARG A 598 7.07 -5.47 -3.94
C ARG A 598 6.42 -5.90 -5.25
N LEU A 599 5.76 -7.07 -5.24
CA LEU A 599 5.05 -7.59 -6.41
C LEU A 599 3.89 -6.68 -6.82
N PHE A 600 3.19 -6.10 -5.84
CA PHE A 600 2.10 -5.15 -6.10
C PHE A 600 2.64 -3.87 -6.71
N ALA A 601 3.71 -3.30 -6.13
CA ALA A 601 4.39 -2.13 -6.66
C ALA A 601 4.88 -2.37 -8.10
N ARG A 602 5.46 -3.54 -8.38
CA ARG A 602 5.90 -3.95 -9.73
C ARG A 602 4.75 -4.06 -10.73
N GLU A 603 3.62 -4.66 -10.34
CA GLU A 603 2.42 -4.75 -11.17
C GLU A 603 1.88 -3.35 -11.52
N VAL A 604 1.75 -2.49 -10.52
CA VAL A 604 1.26 -1.11 -10.70
C VAL A 604 2.25 -0.27 -11.53
N ALA A 605 3.55 -0.45 -11.33
CA ALA A 605 4.58 0.18 -12.16
C ALA A 605 4.48 -0.28 -13.62
N GLY A 606 4.22 -1.56 -13.87
CA GLY A 606 4.00 -2.08 -15.23
C GLY A 606 2.77 -1.48 -15.93
N ALA A 607 1.74 -1.14 -15.15
CA ALA A 607 0.50 -0.55 -15.69
C ALA A 607 0.55 0.98 -15.84
N GLN A 608 1.31 1.68 -15.00
CA GLN A 608 1.28 3.16 -14.92
C GLN A 608 2.58 3.84 -15.38
N GLU A 609 3.72 3.14 -15.40
CA GLU A 609 5.00 3.70 -15.86
C GLU A 609 5.33 3.19 -17.28
N PRO A 610 5.50 4.09 -18.27
CA PRO A 610 5.95 3.71 -19.60
C PRO A 610 7.26 2.91 -19.56
N GLU A 611 7.41 1.94 -20.47
CA GLU A 611 8.64 1.13 -20.54
C GLU A 611 9.94 1.95 -20.62
N PRO A 612 10.02 3.04 -21.43
CA PRO A 612 11.22 3.88 -21.45
C PRO A 612 11.54 4.53 -20.10
N ALA A 613 10.51 4.94 -19.34
CA ALA A 613 10.68 5.55 -18.03
C ALA A 613 11.19 4.52 -16.99
N ARG A 614 10.66 3.29 -17.03
CA ARG A 614 11.12 2.18 -16.18
C ARG A 614 12.59 1.84 -16.46
N ARG A 615 12.96 1.77 -17.74
CA ARG A 615 14.34 1.51 -18.17
C ARG A 615 15.29 2.62 -17.74
N ALA A 616 14.90 3.88 -17.94
CA ALA A 616 15.70 5.04 -17.50
C ALA A 616 15.91 5.07 -15.98
N ALA A 617 14.90 4.69 -15.19
CA ALA A 617 15.03 4.60 -13.74
C ALA A 617 16.06 3.54 -13.31
N LEU A 618 16.02 2.35 -13.92
CA LEU A 618 17.01 1.30 -13.65
C LEU A 618 18.42 1.71 -14.10
N ASP A 619 18.56 2.33 -15.27
CA ASP A 619 19.84 2.84 -15.78
C ASP A 619 20.46 3.88 -14.83
N ARG A 620 19.68 4.82 -14.28
CA ARG A 620 20.18 5.78 -13.28
C ARG A 620 20.72 5.10 -12.03
N VAL A 621 20.04 4.09 -11.51
CA VAL A 621 20.52 3.34 -10.32
C VAL A 621 21.77 2.54 -10.65
N ALA A 622 21.82 1.90 -11.83
CA ALA A 622 22.98 1.16 -12.28
C ALA A 622 24.22 2.08 -12.43
N ARG A 623 24.04 3.29 -12.96
CA ARG A 623 25.09 4.33 -13.03
C ARG A 623 25.51 4.84 -11.65
N HIS A 624 24.56 5.03 -10.73
CA HIS A 624 24.86 5.38 -9.34
C HIS A 624 25.75 4.33 -8.68
N TYR A 625 25.41 3.05 -8.79
CA TYR A 625 26.25 1.97 -8.26
C TYR A 625 27.60 1.89 -8.95
N LEU A 626 27.66 2.02 -10.28
CA LEU A 626 28.92 2.04 -11.01
C LEU A 626 29.85 3.17 -10.51
N ALA A 627 29.32 4.38 -10.35
CA ALA A 627 30.09 5.51 -9.84
C ALA A 627 30.60 5.26 -8.40
N GLY A 628 29.75 4.75 -7.52
CA GLY A 628 30.15 4.41 -6.15
C GLY A 628 31.21 3.31 -6.09
N VAL A 629 31.03 2.24 -6.87
CA VAL A 629 32.02 1.16 -7.00
C VAL A 629 33.34 1.69 -7.53
N ARG A 630 33.31 2.52 -8.58
CA ARG A 630 34.50 3.11 -9.19
C ARG A 630 35.26 4.02 -8.22
N ARG A 631 34.56 4.87 -7.47
CA ARG A 631 35.17 5.73 -6.44
C ARG A 631 35.77 4.91 -5.29
N ALA A 632 35.04 3.89 -4.82
CA ALA A 632 35.54 2.98 -3.81
C ALA A 632 36.79 2.24 -4.31
N ASP A 633 36.78 1.80 -5.56
CA ASP A 633 37.89 1.08 -6.14
C ASP A 633 39.14 1.95 -6.33
N ARG A 634 39.00 3.15 -6.91
CA ARG A 634 40.09 4.13 -7.04
C ARG A 634 40.71 4.46 -5.70
N ARG A 635 39.89 4.57 -4.65
CA ARG A 635 40.37 4.82 -3.30
C ARG A 635 41.16 3.63 -2.72
N LEU A 636 40.62 2.42 -2.88
CA LEU A 636 41.25 1.20 -2.37
C LEU A 636 42.47 0.74 -3.20
N ARG A 637 42.60 1.23 -4.45
CA ARG A 637 43.64 0.87 -5.42
C ARG A 637 44.07 2.08 -6.28
N PRO A 638 44.64 3.14 -5.68
CA PRO A 638 44.92 4.41 -6.38
C PRO A 638 45.98 4.30 -7.50
N ALA A 639 46.83 3.26 -7.47
CA ALA A 639 47.88 3.03 -8.45
C ALA A 639 47.45 2.21 -9.67
N GLN A 640 46.16 1.86 -9.82
CA GLN A 640 45.65 1.09 -10.95
C GLN A 640 44.65 1.92 -11.75
N THR A 641 45.09 2.47 -12.88
CA THR A 641 44.18 3.08 -13.85
C THR A 641 43.32 1.99 -14.47
N ILE A 642 42.02 2.03 -14.20
CA ILE A 642 41.03 1.24 -14.93
C ILE A 642 40.33 2.19 -15.88
N LEU A 643 40.27 1.75 -17.14
CA LEU A 643 39.55 2.24 -18.32
C LEU A 643 38.87 3.62 -18.22
N PRO A 644 39.09 4.52 -19.20
CA PRO A 644 38.14 5.58 -19.48
C PRO A 644 36.83 4.91 -19.94
N ASP A 645 35.84 4.86 -19.06
CA ASP A 645 34.58 4.13 -19.27
C ASP A 645 33.45 5.03 -19.80
N GLY A 646 33.73 6.33 -20.03
CA GLY A 646 32.80 7.29 -20.63
C GLY A 646 31.62 7.72 -19.75
N TYR A 647 31.45 7.15 -18.55
CA TYR A 647 30.34 7.48 -17.66
C TYR A 647 30.73 8.59 -16.67
N GLY A 648 30.06 9.74 -16.78
CA GLY A 648 30.11 10.78 -15.75
C GLY A 648 29.58 10.31 -14.40
N ASP A 649 30.07 10.88 -13.30
CA ASP A 649 29.53 10.61 -11.97
C ASP A 649 28.17 11.32 -11.80
N PRO A 650 27.10 10.61 -11.40
CA PRO A 650 25.85 11.27 -11.05
C PRO A 650 26.01 12.08 -9.74
N PRO A 651 25.19 13.13 -9.53
CA PRO A 651 25.23 13.92 -8.29
C PRO A 651 25.01 13.10 -7.01
N THR A 652 24.29 11.98 -7.12
CA THR A 652 24.02 11.07 -6.01
C THR A 652 25.17 10.11 -5.70
N ALA A 653 26.26 10.12 -6.47
CA ALA A 653 27.36 9.19 -6.29
C ALA A 653 27.98 9.33 -4.88
N PRO A 654 28.21 8.23 -4.17
CA PRO A 654 28.76 8.30 -2.81
C PRO A 654 30.20 8.81 -2.83
N GLU A 655 30.60 9.47 -1.76
CA GLU A 655 31.97 9.91 -1.50
C GLU A 655 32.52 9.20 -0.25
N PHE A 656 33.83 8.98 -0.24
CA PHE A 656 34.51 8.24 0.82
C PHE A 656 35.71 9.04 1.29
N ALA A 657 35.73 9.42 2.57
CA ALA A 657 36.84 10.12 3.20
C ALA A 657 37.93 9.15 3.68
N THR A 658 37.56 7.89 3.94
CA THR A 658 38.48 6.82 4.40
C THR A 658 38.32 5.51 3.63
N ASP A 659 39.36 4.68 3.62
CA ASP A 659 39.34 3.35 3.00
C ASP A 659 38.35 2.41 3.72
N GLY A 660 38.20 2.62 5.03
CA GLY A 660 37.23 1.92 5.87
C GLY A 660 35.80 2.22 5.46
N GLU A 661 35.46 3.47 5.16
CA GLU A 661 34.14 3.88 4.65
C GLU A 661 33.84 3.24 3.30
N ALA A 662 34.78 3.30 2.35
CA ALA A 662 34.61 2.69 1.02
C ALA A 662 34.36 1.17 1.12
N LEU A 663 35.11 0.48 1.97
CA LEU A 663 34.94 -0.96 2.18
C LEU A 663 33.61 -1.27 2.88
N ALA A 664 33.24 -0.50 3.90
CA ALA A 664 31.97 -0.68 4.62
C ALA A 664 30.76 -0.44 3.70
N TRP A 665 30.85 0.55 2.81
CA TRP A 665 29.83 0.81 1.80
C TRP A 665 29.70 -0.34 0.81
N LEU A 666 30.81 -0.84 0.25
CA LEU A 666 30.79 -1.99 -0.65
C LEU A 666 30.18 -3.24 -0.01
N GLU A 667 30.46 -3.49 1.27
CA GLU A 667 29.86 -4.61 2.01
C GLU A 667 28.36 -4.42 2.24
N ARG A 668 27.95 -3.19 2.62
CA ARG A 668 26.55 -2.86 2.90
C ARG A 668 25.68 -2.84 1.64
N GLU A 669 26.20 -2.32 0.53
CA GLU A 669 25.49 -2.21 -0.74
C GLU A 669 25.66 -3.41 -1.67
N ARG A 670 26.48 -4.42 -1.31
CA ARG A 670 26.75 -5.61 -2.15
C ARG A 670 25.49 -6.23 -2.73
N GLY A 671 24.46 -6.44 -1.89
CA GLY A 671 23.19 -7.04 -2.32
C GLY A 671 22.48 -6.19 -3.38
N GLY A 672 22.44 -4.87 -3.21
CA GLY A 672 21.86 -3.93 -4.16
C GLY A 672 22.66 -3.85 -5.47
N ILE A 673 23.99 -3.75 -5.36
CA ILE A 673 24.91 -3.68 -6.51
C ILE A 673 24.78 -4.93 -7.39
N VAL A 674 24.80 -6.13 -6.79
CA VAL A 674 24.69 -7.39 -7.53
C VAL A 674 23.31 -7.53 -8.16
N SER A 675 22.25 -7.27 -7.40
CA SER A 675 20.87 -7.43 -7.91
C SER A 675 20.58 -6.47 -9.06
N VAL A 676 20.94 -5.20 -8.92
CA VAL A 676 20.76 -4.20 -9.98
C VAL A 676 21.68 -4.47 -11.17
N GLY A 677 22.93 -4.90 -10.94
CA GLY A 677 23.85 -5.25 -12.02
C GLY A 677 23.35 -6.43 -12.88
N LEU A 678 22.78 -7.47 -12.26
CA LEU A 678 22.16 -8.58 -12.96
C LEU A 678 20.90 -8.13 -13.71
N GLN A 679 20.07 -7.33 -13.05
CA GLN A 679 18.83 -6.80 -13.63
C GLN A 679 19.11 -5.91 -14.84
N SER A 680 20.10 -5.01 -14.75
CA SER A 680 20.49 -4.11 -15.83
C SER A 680 21.07 -4.88 -17.01
N ALA A 681 21.91 -5.88 -16.75
CA ALA A 681 22.46 -6.74 -17.80
C ALA A 681 21.37 -7.53 -18.54
N GLY A 682 20.30 -7.94 -17.84
CA GLY A 682 19.15 -8.65 -18.42
C GLY A 682 18.19 -7.78 -19.23
N MET A 683 18.23 -6.45 -19.10
CA MET A 683 17.24 -5.54 -19.69
C MET A 683 17.72 -4.99 -21.03
N PRO A 684 17.00 -5.23 -22.15
CA PRO A 684 17.32 -4.64 -23.44
C PRO A 684 17.28 -3.12 -23.42
N GLY A 685 18.24 -2.49 -24.11
CA GLY A 685 18.33 -1.03 -24.23
C GLY A 685 19.01 -0.32 -23.06
N ILE A 686 19.54 -1.05 -22.08
CA ILE A 686 20.55 -0.53 -21.14
C ILE A 686 21.92 -0.88 -21.72
N ASP A 687 22.82 0.10 -21.74
CA ASP A 687 24.14 -0.03 -22.33
C ASP A 687 24.93 -1.22 -21.71
N PRO A 688 25.29 -2.25 -22.50
CA PRO A 688 26.07 -3.39 -22.03
C PRO A 688 27.43 -3.01 -21.43
N MET A 689 27.99 -1.88 -21.84
CA MET A 689 29.26 -1.36 -21.32
C MET A 689 29.18 -1.11 -19.81
N LEU A 690 28.01 -0.67 -19.30
CA LEU A 690 27.79 -0.43 -17.88
C LEU A 690 28.02 -1.71 -17.09
N SER A 691 27.44 -2.82 -17.55
CA SER A 691 27.52 -4.12 -16.86
C SER A 691 28.96 -4.66 -16.89
N ALA A 692 29.63 -4.60 -18.05
CA ALA A 692 31.03 -5.04 -18.17
C ALA A 692 31.99 -4.22 -17.30
N THR A 693 31.75 -2.90 -17.22
CA THR A 693 32.56 -1.97 -16.41
C THR A 693 32.31 -2.18 -14.92
N LEU A 694 31.06 -2.38 -14.50
CA LEU A 694 30.69 -2.66 -13.11
C LEU A 694 31.43 -3.88 -12.56
N VAL A 695 31.46 -4.98 -13.34
CA VAL A 695 32.20 -6.19 -12.97
C VAL A 695 33.70 -5.92 -12.86
N THR A 696 34.25 -5.16 -13.81
CA THR A 696 35.67 -4.82 -13.86
C THR A 696 36.13 -4.14 -12.56
N TYR A 697 35.37 -3.16 -12.06
CA TYR A 697 35.71 -2.46 -10.81
C TYR A 697 35.40 -3.31 -9.57
N LEU A 698 34.33 -4.12 -9.56
CA LEU A 698 33.96 -4.96 -8.42
C LEU A 698 34.89 -6.17 -8.22
N ARG A 699 35.50 -6.70 -9.28
CA ARG A 699 36.24 -7.98 -9.25
C ARG A 699 37.23 -8.04 -8.09
N ALA A 700 38.02 -6.98 -7.89
CA ALA A 700 39.04 -6.97 -6.85
C ALA A 700 38.43 -7.11 -5.44
N PHE A 701 37.33 -6.41 -5.16
CA PHE A 701 36.60 -6.50 -3.90
C PHE A 701 35.99 -7.90 -3.72
N LEU A 702 35.17 -8.36 -4.68
CA LEU A 702 34.48 -9.64 -4.60
C LEU A 702 35.48 -10.80 -4.42
N HIS A 703 36.59 -10.79 -5.17
CA HIS A 703 37.64 -11.80 -5.03
C HIS A 703 38.33 -11.77 -3.66
N ARG A 704 38.78 -10.59 -3.19
CA ARG A 704 39.50 -10.46 -1.90
C ARG A 704 38.65 -10.86 -0.70
N ARG A 705 37.32 -10.71 -0.80
CA ARG A 705 36.35 -11.07 0.24
C ARG A 705 35.80 -12.48 0.12
N GLY A 706 35.98 -13.14 -1.02
CA GLY A 706 35.52 -14.51 -1.27
C GLY A 706 34.10 -14.61 -1.85
N TYR A 707 33.53 -13.51 -2.35
CA TYR A 707 32.22 -13.46 -3.00
C TYR A 707 32.28 -13.91 -4.46
N TRP A 708 32.82 -15.11 -4.70
CA TRP A 708 33.08 -15.60 -6.06
C TRP A 708 31.81 -15.93 -6.84
N HIS A 709 30.74 -16.31 -6.16
CA HIS A 709 29.45 -16.59 -6.81
C HIS A 709 28.86 -15.32 -7.45
N ASP A 710 28.84 -14.21 -6.72
CA ASP A 710 28.40 -12.91 -7.22
C ASP A 710 29.22 -12.47 -8.44
N LEU A 711 30.54 -12.68 -8.38
CA LEU A 711 31.46 -12.36 -9.48
C LEU A 711 31.14 -13.19 -10.73
N GLU A 712 30.92 -14.49 -10.59
CA GLU A 712 30.57 -15.36 -11.71
C GLU A 712 29.23 -14.96 -12.34
N GLN A 713 28.19 -14.75 -11.52
CA GLN A 713 26.88 -14.35 -12.00
C GLN A 713 26.93 -13.03 -12.78
N LEU A 714 27.60 -12.01 -12.24
CA LEU A 714 27.68 -10.72 -12.91
C LEU A 714 28.50 -10.80 -14.21
N ALA A 715 29.60 -11.57 -14.22
CA ALA A 715 30.41 -11.76 -15.41
C ALA A 715 29.66 -12.50 -16.53
N ASP A 716 28.91 -13.56 -16.18
CA ASP A 716 28.04 -14.28 -17.12
C ASP A 716 26.95 -13.36 -17.68
N ALA A 717 26.31 -12.56 -16.83
CA ALA A 717 25.29 -11.61 -17.23
C ALA A 717 25.86 -10.52 -18.16
N ALA A 718 27.06 -10.01 -17.90
CA ALA A 718 27.73 -9.03 -18.75
C ALA A 718 28.05 -9.61 -20.15
N VAL A 719 28.49 -10.87 -20.24
CA VAL A 719 28.73 -11.54 -21.54
C VAL A 719 27.41 -11.69 -22.30
N ALA A 720 26.34 -12.10 -21.61
CA ALA A 720 25.02 -12.23 -22.22
C ALA A 720 24.48 -10.88 -22.73
N ALA A 721 24.65 -9.80 -21.97
CA ALA A 721 24.25 -8.45 -22.36
C ALA A 721 25.02 -7.96 -23.60
N ALA A 722 26.35 -8.08 -23.60
CA ALA A 722 27.17 -7.66 -24.72
C ALA A 722 26.89 -8.47 -25.99
N ALA A 723 26.63 -9.78 -25.86
CA ALA A 723 26.28 -10.64 -26.99
C ALA A 723 24.90 -10.31 -27.57
N ARG A 724 23.91 -9.99 -26.72
CA ARG A 724 22.56 -9.62 -27.16
C ARG A 724 22.56 -8.38 -28.06
N ASP A 725 23.34 -7.38 -27.68
CA ASP A 725 23.33 -6.06 -28.31
C ASP A 725 24.47 -5.87 -29.32
N GLY A 726 25.32 -6.90 -29.51
CA GLY A 726 26.43 -6.86 -30.46
C GLY A 726 27.54 -5.87 -30.09
N HIS A 727 27.67 -5.48 -28.82
CA HIS A 727 28.60 -4.45 -28.39
C HIS A 727 30.02 -5.01 -28.20
N GLU A 728 30.92 -4.76 -29.16
CA GLU A 728 32.26 -5.38 -29.20
C GLU A 728 33.16 -5.04 -28.00
N HIS A 729 33.27 -3.76 -27.64
CA HIS A 729 34.12 -3.35 -26.51
C HIS A 729 33.59 -3.90 -25.17
N ALA A 730 32.26 -3.91 -24.97
CA ALA A 730 31.66 -4.54 -23.79
C ALA A 730 31.89 -6.06 -23.80
N SER A 731 31.85 -6.70 -24.97
CA SER A 731 32.14 -8.12 -25.13
C SER A 731 33.59 -8.43 -24.75
N ALA A 732 34.55 -7.61 -25.19
CA ALA A 732 35.97 -7.75 -24.86
C ALA A 732 36.21 -7.73 -23.34
N LEU A 733 35.58 -6.76 -22.65
CA LEU A 733 35.65 -6.63 -21.19
C LEU A 733 34.91 -7.74 -20.45
N ALA A 734 33.69 -8.09 -20.87
CA ALA A 734 32.90 -9.13 -20.22
C ALA A 734 33.60 -10.50 -20.30
N HIS A 735 34.16 -10.85 -21.46
CA HIS A 735 34.97 -12.06 -21.61
C HIS A 735 36.26 -12.01 -20.78
N LEU A 736 36.91 -10.85 -20.66
CA LEU A 736 38.08 -10.67 -19.77
C LEU A 736 37.73 -11.02 -18.32
N GLU A 737 36.65 -10.45 -17.81
CA GLU A 737 36.23 -10.63 -16.41
C GLU A 737 35.71 -12.04 -16.14
N ARG A 738 34.93 -12.63 -17.07
CA ARG A 738 34.47 -14.02 -16.94
C ARG A 738 35.63 -15.01 -16.98
N GLY A 739 36.59 -14.81 -17.87
CA GLY A 739 37.81 -15.60 -17.93
C GLY A 739 38.62 -15.51 -16.63
N ALA A 740 38.77 -14.30 -16.09
CA ALA A 740 39.42 -14.09 -14.79
C ALA A 740 38.67 -14.79 -13.64
N ALA A 741 37.33 -14.72 -13.60
CA ALA A 741 36.51 -15.39 -12.59
C ALA A 741 36.62 -16.92 -12.68
N ALA A 742 36.57 -17.49 -13.90
CA ALA A 742 36.75 -18.91 -14.15
C ALA A 742 38.14 -19.41 -13.73
N TYR A 743 39.19 -18.61 -13.98
CA TYR A 743 40.55 -18.90 -13.52
C TYR A 743 40.66 -19.01 -11.99
N LEU A 744 40.02 -18.10 -11.24
CA LEU A 744 39.99 -18.15 -9.77
C LEU A 744 39.35 -19.43 -9.21
N ARG A 745 38.52 -20.09 -10.02
CA ARG A 745 37.86 -21.37 -9.72
C ARG A 745 38.51 -22.55 -10.40
N LEU A 746 39.68 -22.34 -11.04
CA LEU A 746 40.49 -23.35 -11.74
C LEU A 746 39.75 -24.04 -12.88
N ARG A 747 38.75 -23.36 -13.44
CA ARG A 747 38.11 -23.76 -14.69
C ARG A 747 38.98 -23.26 -15.85
N LEU A 748 40.15 -23.88 -16.00
CA LEU A 748 41.23 -23.36 -16.87
C LEU A 748 40.83 -23.33 -18.35
N ALA A 749 40.18 -24.38 -18.88
CA ALA A 749 39.76 -24.42 -20.28
C ALA A 749 38.70 -23.35 -20.64
N PRO A 750 37.59 -23.19 -19.88
CA PRO A 750 36.68 -22.07 -20.09
C PRO A 750 37.36 -20.70 -19.98
N ALA A 751 38.24 -20.53 -19.00
CA ALA A 751 38.96 -19.29 -18.79
C ALA A 751 39.89 -18.94 -19.96
N GLU A 752 40.60 -19.93 -20.51
CA GLU A 752 41.46 -19.78 -21.69
C GLU A 752 40.64 -19.37 -22.93
N ALA A 753 39.48 -20.01 -23.15
CA ALA A 753 38.61 -19.69 -24.29
C ALA A 753 38.10 -18.23 -24.23
N ASP A 754 37.65 -17.79 -23.05
CA ASP A 754 37.17 -16.43 -22.83
C ASP A 754 38.28 -15.39 -23.02
N LEU A 755 39.45 -15.61 -22.43
CA LEU A 755 40.56 -14.68 -22.56
C LEU A 755 41.11 -14.60 -24.00
N ARG A 756 41.04 -15.70 -24.78
CA ARG A 756 41.44 -15.68 -26.20
C ARG A 756 40.51 -14.79 -27.00
N ARG A 757 39.21 -14.90 -26.74
CA ARG A 757 38.19 -14.06 -27.38
C ARG A 757 38.36 -12.60 -26.98
N SER A 758 38.56 -12.33 -25.69
CA SER A 758 38.84 -10.99 -25.18
C SER A 758 40.08 -10.36 -25.84
N LEU A 759 41.19 -11.11 -25.90
CA LEU A 759 42.44 -10.64 -26.53
C LEU A 759 42.26 -10.35 -28.03
N ALA A 760 41.53 -11.19 -28.75
CA ALA A 760 41.23 -10.97 -30.17
C ALA A 760 40.42 -9.68 -30.36
N LEU A 761 39.39 -9.46 -29.55
CA LEU A 761 38.55 -8.25 -29.61
C LEU A 761 39.36 -6.99 -29.29
N PHE A 762 40.16 -6.98 -28.22
CA PHE A 762 40.99 -5.81 -27.90
C PHE A 762 42.04 -5.48 -28.96
N ARG A 763 42.51 -6.47 -29.72
CA ARG A 763 43.39 -6.23 -30.88
C ARG A 763 42.62 -5.55 -32.03
N THR A 764 41.40 -5.98 -32.32
CA THR A 764 40.56 -5.37 -33.35
C THR A 764 40.15 -3.94 -32.97
N LEU A 765 39.90 -3.69 -31.69
CA LEU A 765 39.49 -2.41 -31.14
C LEU A 765 40.64 -1.41 -30.93
N ASP A 766 41.89 -1.83 -31.18
CA ASP A 766 43.11 -1.06 -30.90
C ASP A 766 43.17 -0.50 -29.47
N ASP A 767 42.74 -1.31 -28.48
CA ASP A 767 42.81 -0.95 -27.06
C ASP A 767 44.07 -1.59 -26.43
N PRO A 768 45.16 -0.83 -26.25
CA PRO A 768 46.40 -1.37 -25.73
C PRO A 768 46.31 -1.76 -24.24
N TYR A 769 45.46 -1.10 -23.44
CA TYR A 769 45.30 -1.44 -22.03
C TYR A 769 44.44 -2.69 -21.86
N GLY A 770 43.36 -2.82 -22.62
CA GLY A 770 42.55 -4.04 -22.67
C GLY A 770 43.38 -5.24 -23.13
N ARG A 771 44.20 -5.07 -24.18
CA ARG A 771 45.13 -6.09 -24.68
C ARG A 771 46.11 -6.53 -23.59
N SER A 772 46.74 -5.58 -22.90
CA SER A 772 47.66 -5.87 -21.79
C SER A 772 47.00 -6.75 -20.72
N ARG A 773 45.81 -6.37 -20.25
CA ARG A 773 45.07 -7.12 -19.22
C ARG A 773 44.72 -8.55 -19.69
N ALA A 774 44.34 -8.71 -20.95
CA ALA A 774 44.04 -10.02 -21.52
C ALA A 774 45.30 -10.90 -21.65
N LEU A 775 46.42 -10.34 -22.11
CA LEU A 775 47.72 -11.03 -22.17
C LEU A 775 48.19 -11.47 -20.78
N ASN A 776 48.07 -10.57 -19.80
CA ASN A 776 48.44 -10.81 -18.42
C ASN A 776 47.71 -12.01 -17.84
N ASN A 777 46.38 -12.00 -17.90
CA ASN A 777 45.56 -13.09 -17.39
C ASN A 777 45.79 -14.39 -18.18
N MET A 778 45.93 -14.31 -19.51
CA MET A 778 46.16 -15.48 -20.36
C MET A 778 47.48 -16.17 -20.02
N SER A 779 48.54 -15.39 -19.77
CA SER A 779 49.84 -15.94 -19.42
C SER A 779 49.80 -16.79 -18.15
N LEU A 780 49.02 -16.37 -17.15
CA LEU A 780 48.82 -17.12 -15.91
C LEU A 780 48.09 -18.44 -16.18
N ILE A 781 47.08 -18.44 -17.05
CA ILE A 781 46.34 -19.65 -17.45
C ILE A 781 47.24 -20.62 -18.20
N CYS A 782 47.94 -20.16 -19.26
CA CYS A 782 48.87 -21.00 -20.01
C CYS A 782 49.93 -21.61 -19.09
N SER A 783 50.40 -20.83 -18.12
CA SER A 783 51.37 -21.29 -17.14
C SER A 783 50.80 -22.33 -16.16
N GLU A 784 49.52 -22.23 -15.74
CA GLU A 784 48.86 -23.28 -14.94
C GLU A 784 48.58 -24.56 -15.74
N LEU A 785 48.34 -24.43 -17.05
CA LEU A 785 48.15 -25.56 -17.97
C LEU A 785 49.48 -26.26 -18.35
N GLY A 786 50.63 -25.76 -17.88
CA GLY A 786 51.95 -26.32 -18.20
C GLY A 786 52.56 -25.80 -19.51
N ASN A 787 51.85 -24.94 -20.24
CA ASN A 787 52.32 -24.32 -21.49
C ASN A 787 53.23 -23.11 -21.21
N HIS A 788 54.33 -23.34 -20.49
CA HIS A 788 55.20 -22.27 -19.99
C HIS A 788 55.89 -21.45 -21.10
N THR A 789 56.19 -22.07 -22.24
CA THR A 789 56.77 -21.36 -23.40
C THR A 789 55.83 -20.30 -23.95
N GLU A 790 54.54 -20.65 -24.11
CA GLU A 790 53.53 -19.69 -24.57
C GLU A 790 53.25 -18.64 -23.51
N ALA A 791 53.22 -19.02 -22.23
CA ALA A 791 53.10 -18.07 -21.13
C ALA A 791 54.23 -17.02 -21.14
N ALA A 792 55.49 -17.43 -21.34
CA ALA A 792 56.63 -16.53 -21.41
C ALA A 792 56.51 -15.57 -22.61
N ARG A 793 56.09 -16.08 -23.78
CA ARG A 793 55.84 -15.26 -24.98
C ARG A 793 54.77 -14.19 -24.72
N LEU A 794 53.66 -14.58 -24.10
CA LEU A 794 52.54 -13.67 -23.80
C LEU A 794 52.93 -12.59 -22.77
N VAL A 795 53.64 -12.93 -21.71
CA VAL A 795 54.11 -11.92 -20.74
C VAL A 795 55.14 -10.99 -21.37
N GLN A 796 56.04 -11.49 -22.22
CA GLN A 796 57.03 -10.65 -22.89
C GLN A 796 56.33 -9.65 -23.84
N GLU A 797 55.32 -10.11 -24.58
CA GLU A 797 54.46 -9.25 -25.41
C GLU A 797 53.78 -8.14 -24.58
N ASP A 798 53.24 -8.49 -23.41
CA ASP A 798 52.62 -7.55 -22.45
C ASP A 798 53.64 -6.53 -21.90
N LEU A 799 54.81 -7.01 -21.47
CA LEU A 799 55.88 -6.17 -20.92
C LEU A 799 56.38 -5.14 -21.92
N ASP A 800 56.58 -5.54 -23.18
CA ASP A 800 57.02 -4.64 -24.24
C ASP A 800 55.93 -3.62 -24.60
N LEU A 801 54.66 -4.02 -24.53
CA LEU A 801 53.52 -3.10 -24.71
C LEU A 801 53.49 -2.05 -23.62
N LEU A 802 53.56 -2.45 -22.35
CA LEU A 802 53.49 -1.55 -21.20
C LEU A 802 54.68 -0.57 -21.15
N ARG A 803 55.87 -1.00 -21.57
CA ARG A 803 57.03 -0.11 -21.73
C ARG A 803 56.82 0.96 -22.80
N ARG A 804 56.19 0.61 -23.93
CA ARG A 804 55.84 1.59 -24.97
C ARG A 804 54.80 2.59 -24.48
N LEU A 805 53.88 2.16 -23.63
CA LEU A 805 52.86 3.03 -23.02
C LEU A 805 53.42 3.90 -21.88
N GLY A 806 54.60 3.59 -21.35
CA GLY A 806 55.15 4.25 -20.16
C GLY A 806 54.41 3.91 -18.87
N ASP A 807 53.64 2.82 -18.84
CA ASP A 807 52.86 2.38 -17.68
C ASP A 807 53.76 1.63 -16.68
N LEU A 808 54.39 2.38 -15.77
CA LEU A 808 55.29 1.84 -14.74
C LEU A 808 54.58 0.85 -13.78
N PRO A 809 53.36 1.12 -13.26
CA PRO A 809 52.59 0.13 -12.51
C PRO A 809 52.33 -1.15 -13.30
N GLY A 810 51.92 -1.04 -14.56
CA GLY A 810 51.73 -2.20 -15.44
C GLY A 810 53.03 -2.99 -15.64
N GLU A 811 54.14 -2.31 -15.93
CA GLU A 811 55.45 -2.93 -16.14
C GLU A 811 55.85 -3.80 -14.93
N SER A 812 55.59 -3.32 -13.71
CA SER A 812 55.83 -4.11 -12.50
C SER A 812 55.01 -5.40 -12.45
N VAL A 813 53.72 -5.35 -12.82
CA VAL A 813 52.85 -6.53 -12.82
C VAL A 813 53.29 -7.55 -13.88
N ALA A 814 53.68 -7.08 -15.07
CA ALA A 814 54.21 -7.94 -16.13
C ALA A 814 55.55 -8.60 -15.70
N LEU A 815 56.44 -7.85 -15.04
CA LEU A 815 57.69 -8.40 -14.49
C LEU A 815 57.46 -9.46 -13.40
N ASP A 816 56.45 -9.27 -12.54
CA ASP A 816 56.06 -10.28 -11.56
C ASP A 816 55.61 -11.56 -12.25
N ASN A 817 54.73 -11.46 -13.25
CA ASN A 817 54.25 -12.62 -13.99
C ASN A 817 55.36 -13.33 -14.77
N LEU A 818 56.32 -12.58 -15.34
CA LEU A 818 57.48 -13.15 -16.03
C LEU A 818 58.33 -13.95 -15.05
N ALA A 819 58.62 -13.35 -13.89
CA ALA A 819 59.36 -14.04 -12.83
C ALA A 819 58.63 -15.31 -12.36
N LEU A 820 57.30 -15.29 -12.26
CA LEU A 820 56.52 -16.48 -11.90
C LEU A 820 56.61 -17.57 -12.96
N VAL A 821 56.57 -17.22 -14.25
CA VAL A 821 56.74 -18.16 -15.36
C VAL A 821 58.14 -18.77 -15.32
N GLU A 822 59.19 -17.98 -15.12
CA GLU A 822 60.57 -18.50 -15.01
C GLU A 822 60.76 -19.42 -13.79
N VAL A 823 60.15 -19.09 -12.64
CA VAL A 823 60.12 -20.01 -11.48
C VAL A 823 59.48 -21.35 -11.84
N ARG A 824 58.39 -21.36 -12.62
CA ARG A 824 57.71 -22.60 -13.02
C ARG A 824 58.50 -23.40 -14.06
N ARG A 825 59.32 -22.74 -14.87
CA ARG A 825 60.28 -23.38 -15.79
C ARG A 825 61.53 -23.92 -15.07
N GLY A 826 61.71 -23.62 -13.79
CA GLY A 826 62.90 -24.00 -13.02
C GLY A 826 64.06 -23.00 -13.15
N HIS A 827 63.86 -21.89 -13.86
CA HIS A 827 64.87 -20.85 -14.08
C HIS A 827 64.90 -19.85 -12.91
N TYR A 828 65.19 -20.36 -11.71
CA TYR A 828 65.10 -19.56 -10.48
C TYR A 828 66.08 -18.38 -10.42
N ALA A 829 67.25 -18.49 -11.05
CA ALA A 829 68.24 -17.42 -11.11
C ALA A 829 67.76 -16.24 -11.96
N GLU A 830 67.06 -16.52 -13.06
CA GLU A 830 66.52 -15.54 -14.00
C GLU A 830 65.31 -14.81 -13.42
N ALA A 831 64.51 -15.47 -12.58
CA ALA A 831 63.37 -14.85 -11.91
C ALA A 831 63.73 -13.74 -10.91
N VAL A 832 64.90 -13.83 -10.26
CA VAL A 832 65.34 -12.88 -9.21
C VAL A 832 65.45 -11.43 -9.70
N PRO A 833 66.18 -11.10 -10.79
CA PRO A 833 66.30 -9.73 -11.27
C PRO A 833 64.95 -9.11 -11.67
N HIS A 834 64.03 -9.89 -12.24
CA HIS A 834 62.67 -9.43 -12.56
C HIS A 834 61.90 -9.01 -11.30
N CYS A 835 61.91 -9.84 -10.26
CA CYS A 835 61.28 -9.50 -8.98
C CYS A 835 61.90 -8.26 -8.33
N VAL A 836 63.23 -8.12 -8.37
CA VAL A 836 63.95 -6.96 -7.79
C VAL A 836 63.57 -5.67 -8.53
N ARG A 837 63.50 -5.71 -9.87
CA ARG A 837 63.07 -4.57 -10.69
C ARG A 837 61.62 -4.21 -10.41
N SER A 838 60.71 -5.19 -10.30
CA SER A 838 59.32 -4.96 -9.93
C SER A 838 59.17 -4.29 -8.54
N VAL A 839 59.95 -4.73 -7.53
CA VAL A 839 59.98 -4.08 -6.22
C VAL A 839 60.50 -2.64 -6.31
N ALA A 840 61.52 -2.38 -7.14
CA ALA A 840 62.05 -1.04 -7.33
C ALA A 840 61.02 -0.10 -8.01
N LEU A 841 60.35 -0.57 -9.06
CA LEU A 841 59.29 0.17 -9.76
C LEU A 841 58.11 0.50 -8.83
N ASN A 842 57.63 -0.49 -8.06
CA ASN A 842 56.56 -0.26 -7.09
C ASN A 842 56.94 0.77 -6.02
N ARG A 843 58.21 0.86 -5.64
CA ARG A 843 58.70 1.89 -4.71
C ARG A 843 58.74 3.27 -5.35
N SER A 844 59.18 3.39 -6.60
CA SER A 844 59.27 4.68 -7.29
C SER A 844 57.90 5.31 -7.54
N VAL A 845 56.85 4.50 -7.70
CA VAL A 845 55.46 4.98 -7.89
C VAL A 845 54.66 5.08 -6.58
N GLY A 846 55.31 4.95 -5.41
CA GLY A 846 54.63 5.09 -4.12
C GLY A 846 53.62 3.98 -3.80
N ALA A 847 53.75 2.79 -4.41
CA ALA A 847 52.82 1.66 -4.26
C ALA A 847 53.46 0.45 -3.54
N PRO A 848 54.01 0.59 -2.32
CA PRO A 848 54.76 -0.48 -1.63
C PRO A 848 53.89 -1.70 -1.25
N LEU A 849 52.56 -1.54 -1.19
CA LEU A 849 51.63 -2.65 -0.95
C LEU A 849 51.48 -3.58 -2.15
N VAL A 850 51.79 -3.12 -3.38
CA VAL A 850 51.69 -3.93 -4.61
C VAL A 850 52.83 -4.96 -4.70
N SER A 851 53.95 -4.75 -3.97
CA SER A 851 55.09 -5.67 -3.93
C SER A 851 54.83 -7.02 -3.24
N THR A 852 53.61 -7.31 -2.77
CA THR A 852 53.28 -8.62 -2.17
C THR A 852 53.51 -9.79 -3.12
N ALA A 853 53.16 -9.64 -4.41
CA ALA A 853 53.33 -10.69 -5.42
C ALA A 853 54.82 -10.89 -5.75
N ALA A 854 55.53 -9.81 -6.11
CA ALA A 854 56.99 -9.80 -6.29
C ALA A 854 57.75 -10.48 -5.15
N LEU A 855 57.43 -10.15 -3.89
CA LEU A 855 58.08 -10.74 -2.72
C LEU A 855 57.73 -12.22 -2.54
N ASN A 856 56.50 -12.63 -2.87
CA ASN A 856 56.11 -14.04 -2.84
C ASN A 856 56.92 -14.83 -3.86
N ILE A 857 56.98 -14.35 -5.10
CA ILE A 857 57.67 -14.99 -6.22
C ILE A 857 59.19 -15.03 -5.97
N LEU A 858 59.77 -13.94 -5.47
CA LEU A 858 61.17 -13.91 -5.03
C LEU A 858 61.45 -14.94 -3.92
N GLY A 859 60.48 -15.14 -3.03
CA GLY A 859 60.54 -16.20 -2.01
C GLY A 859 60.59 -17.60 -2.62
N LEU A 860 59.77 -17.86 -3.64
CA LEU A 860 59.76 -19.13 -4.38
C LEU A 860 61.09 -19.33 -5.14
N ALA A 861 61.59 -18.30 -5.83
CA ALA A 861 62.86 -18.35 -6.55
C ALA A 861 64.04 -18.64 -5.59
N TYR A 862 64.11 -17.97 -4.44
CA TYR A 862 65.17 -18.25 -3.47
C TYR A 862 65.10 -19.66 -2.89
N ALA A 863 63.92 -20.23 -2.72
CA ALA A 863 63.81 -21.60 -2.25
C ALA A 863 64.23 -22.62 -3.31
N GLY A 864 63.91 -22.39 -4.59
CA GLY A 864 64.42 -23.20 -5.71
C GLY A 864 65.95 -23.14 -5.83
N LEU A 865 66.56 -22.03 -5.42
CA LEU A 865 68.03 -21.88 -5.30
C LEU A 865 68.61 -22.44 -3.98
N GLY A 866 67.82 -23.14 -3.15
CA GLY A 866 68.26 -23.65 -1.84
C GLY A 866 68.50 -22.59 -0.75
N ARG A 867 68.16 -21.32 -1.01
CA ARG A 867 68.37 -20.18 -0.09
C ARG A 867 67.18 -20.00 0.87
N TYR A 868 66.83 -21.03 1.63
CA TYR A 868 65.59 -21.10 2.42
C TYR A 868 65.42 -19.99 3.48
N ARG A 869 66.52 -19.47 4.05
CA ARG A 869 66.44 -18.32 4.99
C ARG A 869 65.97 -17.04 4.30
N ARG A 870 66.43 -16.78 3.06
CA ARG A 870 65.98 -15.64 2.25
C ARG A 870 64.54 -15.83 1.80
N ALA A 871 64.17 -17.06 1.38
CA ALA A 871 62.79 -17.40 1.07
C ALA A 871 61.83 -17.10 2.23
N ALA A 872 62.16 -17.55 3.46
CA ALA A 872 61.36 -17.28 4.65
C ALA A 872 61.32 -15.79 5.05
N TRP A 873 62.35 -15.01 4.72
CA TRP A 873 62.31 -13.56 4.88
C TRP A 873 61.30 -12.94 3.93
N CYS A 874 61.40 -13.22 2.63
CA CYS A 874 60.48 -12.73 1.60
C CYS A 874 59.02 -13.06 1.93
N GLN A 875 58.74 -14.30 2.32
CA GLN A 875 57.39 -14.76 2.66
C GLN A 875 56.81 -14.08 3.91
N ARG A 876 57.62 -13.80 4.93
CA ARG A 876 57.18 -13.03 6.11
C ARG A 876 56.82 -11.58 5.75
N HIS A 877 57.61 -10.97 4.87
CA HIS A 877 57.37 -9.60 4.41
C HIS A 877 56.12 -9.53 3.52
N SER A 878 55.95 -10.46 2.58
CA SER A 878 54.73 -10.57 1.76
C SER A 878 53.50 -10.74 2.66
N ARG A 879 53.51 -11.69 3.60
CA ARG A 879 52.42 -11.87 4.58
C ARG A 879 52.07 -10.59 5.35
N ARG A 880 53.08 -9.85 5.83
CA ARG A 880 52.86 -8.62 6.61
C ARG A 880 52.18 -7.55 5.76
N LEU A 881 52.59 -7.39 4.50
CA LEU A 881 51.97 -6.45 3.57
C LEU A 881 50.56 -6.87 3.19
N ALA A 882 50.34 -8.17 2.89
CA ALA A 882 49.01 -8.71 2.58
C ALA A 882 48.02 -8.53 3.75
N GLY A 883 48.48 -8.77 4.99
CA GLY A 883 47.68 -8.55 6.19
C GLY A 883 47.34 -7.08 6.43
N ARG A 884 48.28 -6.16 6.21
CA ARG A 884 48.02 -4.70 6.30
C ARG A 884 47.04 -4.22 5.23
N GLY A 885 47.12 -4.76 4.01
CA GLY A 885 46.21 -4.44 2.91
C GLY A 885 44.88 -5.20 2.93
N GLY A 886 44.59 -5.96 3.99
CA GLY A 886 43.33 -6.72 4.12
C GLY A 886 43.17 -7.88 3.13
N ASN A 887 44.22 -8.27 2.41
CA ASN A 887 44.17 -9.32 1.39
C ASN A 887 44.38 -10.70 2.03
N ARG A 888 43.31 -11.24 2.60
CA ARG A 888 43.33 -12.50 3.36
C ARG A 888 43.71 -13.71 2.50
N TYR A 889 43.40 -13.68 1.20
CA TYR A 889 43.82 -14.72 0.27
C TYR A 889 45.35 -14.80 0.17
N TRP A 890 46.01 -13.68 -0.16
CA TRP A 890 47.47 -13.64 -0.24
C TRP A 890 48.15 -13.84 1.12
N GLU A 891 47.53 -13.43 2.22
CA GLU A 891 48.04 -13.74 3.56
C GLU A 891 48.09 -15.26 3.81
N ALA A 892 47.03 -15.99 3.44
CA ALA A 892 46.98 -17.44 3.57
C ALA A 892 48.02 -18.14 2.68
N GLN A 893 48.18 -17.67 1.43
CA GLN A 893 49.16 -18.20 0.50
C GLN A 893 50.59 -18.01 1.01
N ALA A 894 50.96 -16.79 1.41
CA ALA A 894 52.29 -16.50 1.96
C ALA A 894 52.58 -17.31 3.24
N LEU A 895 51.56 -17.59 4.07
CA LEU A 895 51.70 -18.48 5.23
C LEU A 895 51.92 -19.95 4.85
N SER A 896 51.29 -20.42 3.77
CA SER A 896 51.48 -21.76 3.23
C SER A 896 52.89 -21.94 2.68
N ASP A 897 53.37 -20.96 1.91
CA ASP A 897 54.72 -20.98 1.32
C ASP A 897 55.80 -20.75 2.38
N LEU A 898 55.52 -19.94 3.41
CA LEU A 898 56.37 -19.83 4.60
C LEU A 898 56.48 -21.15 5.36
N ALA A 899 55.41 -21.94 5.42
CA ALA A 899 55.45 -23.27 6.05
C ALA A 899 56.38 -24.21 5.28
N ALA A 900 56.34 -24.20 3.95
CA ALA A 900 57.25 -24.97 3.11
C ALA A 900 58.71 -24.53 3.30
N ALA A 901 58.99 -23.22 3.29
CA ALA A 901 60.32 -22.68 3.49
C ALA A 901 60.89 -23.01 4.89
N TYR A 902 60.06 -22.97 5.94
CA TYR A 902 60.50 -23.37 7.29
C TYR A 902 60.79 -24.85 7.39
N ARG A 903 60.01 -25.70 6.71
CA ARG A 903 60.27 -27.14 6.68
C ARG A 903 61.62 -27.44 6.04
N ALA A 904 61.87 -26.89 4.86
CA ALA A 904 63.13 -27.05 4.12
C ALA A 904 64.34 -26.47 4.88
N ALA A 905 64.13 -25.44 5.70
CA ALA A 905 65.17 -24.87 6.57
C ALA A 905 65.39 -25.66 7.89
N GLY A 906 64.77 -26.83 8.07
CA GLY A 906 64.90 -27.65 9.28
C GLY A 906 64.17 -27.10 10.51
N LEU A 907 63.10 -26.31 10.32
CA LEU A 907 62.33 -25.66 11.39
C LEU A 907 60.86 -26.15 11.45
N PRO A 908 60.61 -27.45 11.69
CA PRO A 908 59.28 -28.05 11.50
C PRO A 908 58.22 -27.54 12.48
N ARG A 909 58.59 -27.10 13.70
CA ARG A 909 57.64 -26.45 14.63
C ARG A 909 57.09 -25.13 14.06
N ARG A 910 57.95 -24.32 13.43
CA ARG A 910 57.55 -23.06 12.79
C ARG A 910 56.73 -23.32 11.53
N ALA A 911 57.08 -24.35 10.76
CA ALA A 911 56.33 -24.80 9.60
C ALA A 911 54.88 -25.19 9.97
N ALA A 912 54.71 -26.04 10.99
CA ALA A 912 53.38 -26.45 11.46
C ALA A 912 52.53 -25.25 11.96
N ALA A 913 53.15 -24.30 12.66
CA ALA A 913 52.46 -23.09 13.13
C ALA A 913 51.98 -22.19 11.97
N ALA A 914 52.83 -21.98 10.97
CA ALA A 914 52.47 -21.20 9.77
C ALA A 914 51.35 -21.88 8.96
N GLY A 915 51.46 -23.19 8.72
CA GLY A 915 50.45 -23.96 8.00
C GLY A 915 49.08 -23.97 8.69
N ARG A 916 49.03 -24.08 10.03
CA ARG A 916 47.75 -24.02 10.78
C ARG A 916 47.06 -22.66 10.65
N ARG A 917 47.84 -21.58 10.60
CA ARG A 917 47.29 -20.23 10.36
C ARG A 917 46.74 -20.10 8.95
N ALA A 918 47.47 -20.60 7.94
CA ALA A 918 46.98 -20.66 6.56
C ALA A 918 45.63 -21.42 6.46
N VAL A 919 45.52 -22.62 7.07
CA VAL A 919 44.26 -23.38 7.11
C VAL A 919 43.11 -22.57 7.70
N ARG A 920 43.35 -21.84 8.80
CA ARG A 920 42.30 -21.05 9.46
C ARG A 920 41.79 -19.93 8.56
N ILE A 921 42.69 -19.28 7.83
CA ILE A 921 42.32 -18.18 6.93
C ILE A 921 41.59 -18.74 5.69
N SER A 922 42.17 -19.73 5.00
CA SER A 922 41.55 -20.34 3.81
C SER A 922 40.18 -20.95 4.09
N ARG A 923 39.97 -21.61 5.24
CA ARG A 923 38.65 -22.13 5.62
C ARG A 923 37.60 -21.03 5.78
N ARG A 924 37.97 -19.90 6.39
CA ARG A 924 37.05 -18.75 6.56
C ARG A 924 36.70 -18.08 5.24
N LEU A 925 37.54 -18.24 4.22
CA LEU A 925 37.30 -17.71 2.88
C LEU A 925 36.54 -18.69 1.98
N GLY A 926 36.29 -19.93 2.42
CA GLY A 926 35.76 -20.97 1.53
C GLY A 926 36.77 -21.47 0.48
N ASP A 927 38.06 -21.16 0.65
CA ASP A 927 39.13 -21.63 -0.22
C ASP A 927 39.49 -23.08 0.10
N HIS A 928 38.79 -24.01 -0.56
CA HIS A 928 38.98 -25.44 -0.36
C HIS A 928 40.38 -25.91 -0.80
N ARG A 929 40.94 -25.36 -1.88
CA ARG A 929 42.28 -25.74 -2.39
C ARG A 929 43.37 -25.26 -1.44
N GLY A 930 43.41 -23.97 -1.10
CA GLY A 930 44.41 -23.46 -0.16
C GLY A 930 44.27 -24.11 1.22
N THR A 931 43.05 -24.46 1.63
CA THR A 931 42.83 -25.30 2.82
C THR A 931 43.50 -26.67 2.69
N ALA A 932 43.33 -27.37 1.56
CA ALA A 932 43.94 -28.69 1.33
C ALA A 932 45.47 -28.61 1.29
N VAL A 933 46.03 -27.64 0.55
CA VAL A 933 47.47 -27.40 0.47
C VAL A 933 48.04 -27.08 1.85
N ALA A 934 47.43 -26.16 2.59
CA ALA A 934 47.89 -25.80 3.93
C ALA A 934 47.77 -26.97 4.92
N ARG A 935 46.72 -27.81 4.83
CA ARG A 935 46.59 -29.05 5.62
C ARG A 935 47.73 -30.03 5.30
N LYS A 936 48.10 -30.18 4.03
CA LYS A 936 49.26 -30.98 3.60
C LYS A 936 50.55 -30.45 4.21
N ARG A 937 50.81 -29.14 4.11
CA ARG A 937 51.98 -28.49 4.74
C ARG A 937 52.05 -28.74 6.26
N VAL A 938 50.92 -28.73 6.95
CA VAL A 938 50.86 -29.07 8.39
C VAL A 938 51.17 -30.54 8.63
N ALA A 939 50.61 -31.44 7.82
CA ALA A 939 50.85 -32.88 7.96
C ALA A 939 52.34 -33.22 7.74
N ASP A 940 52.97 -32.65 6.72
CA ASP A 940 54.38 -32.87 6.40
C ASP A 940 55.27 -32.37 7.55
N ALA A 941 55.02 -31.16 8.07
CA ALA A 941 55.76 -30.61 9.21
C ALA A 941 55.56 -31.41 10.52
N LEU A 942 54.40 -32.04 10.71
CA LEU A 942 54.14 -32.91 11.88
C LEU A 942 54.78 -34.29 11.74
N SER A 943 54.99 -34.75 10.51
CA SER A 943 55.73 -35.99 10.19
C SER A 943 57.19 -35.83 10.60
N ASP A 944 57.83 -34.71 10.23
CA ASP A 944 59.21 -34.40 10.61
C ASP A 944 59.39 -34.21 12.14
N LEU A 945 58.29 -34.01 12.89
CA LEU A 945 58.28 -33.92 14.35
C LEU A 945 58.01 -35.25 15.07
N GLY A 946 57.80 -36.36 14.33
CA GLY A 946 57.53 -37.67 14.93
C GLY A 946 56.19 -37.77 15.65
N THR A 947 55.13 -37.10 15.16
CA THR A 947 53.79 -37.09 15.82
C THR A 947 52.70 -37.84 15.02
N PRO A 948 52.78 -39.17 14.85
CA PRO A 948 52.03 -39.95 13.85
C PRO A 948 50.49 -39.91 14.00
N THR A 949 49.97 -39.87 15.23
CA THR A 949 48.51 -39.80 15.49
C THR A 949 47.89 -38.50 14.99
N ARG A 950 48.61 -37.39 15.12
CA ARG A 950 48.14 -36.08 14.62
C ARG A 950 48.26 -35.99 13.09
N VAL A 951 49.28 -36.62 12.50
CA VAL A 951 49.50 -36.63 11.03
C VAL A 951 48.31 -37.26 10.30
N ARG A 952 47.80 -38.41 10.77
CA ARG A 952 46.65 -39.08 10.14
C ARG A 952 45.43 -38.18 10.04
N THR A 953 45.03 -37.49 11.13
CA THR A 953 43.87 -36.59 11.15
C THR A 953 43.99 -35.43 10.16
N TRP A 954 45.19 -34.88 9.97
CA TRP A 954 45.42 -33.80 9.00
C TRP A 954 45.43 -34.31 7.56
N ARG A 955 45.94 -35.52 7.31
CA ARG A 955 45.92 -36.16 5.99
C ARG A 955 44.51 -36.58 5.56
N THR A 956 43.70 -37.24 6.41
CA THR A 956 42.31 -37.58 6.07
C THR A 956 41.47 -36.33 5.79
N ARG A 957 41.69 -35.26 6.56
CA ARG A 957 41.00 -33.99 6.33
C ARG A 957 41.50 -33.25 5.10
N ALA A 958 42.67 -33.55 4.53
CA ALA A 958 43.15 -32.87 3.33
C ALA A 958 42.39 -33.28 2.06
N GLY A 959 41.73 -34.44 2.06
CA GLY A 959 41.11 -35.03 0.86
C GLY A 959 42.15 -35.62 -0.10
N ALA A 960 41.71 -36.46 -1.05
CA ALA A 960 42.57 -36.92 -2.13
C ALA A 960 43.05 -35.72 -2.97
N PRO A 961 44.30 -35.71 -3.46
CA PRO A 961 44.86 -34.56 -4.17
C PRO A 961 44.05 -34.30 -5.45
N ALA A 962 43.54 -33.08 -5.60
CA ALA A 962 43.42 -32.50 -6.93
C ALA A 962 44.84 -32.42 -7.52
N THR A 963 44.95 -32.78 -8.80
CA THR A 963 46.16 -32.87 -9.62
C THR A 963 47.28 -31.90 -9.20
N PRO A 964 48.53 -32.36 -9.14
CA PRO A 964 49.62 -31.53 -8.66
C PRO A 964 49.87 -30.40 -9.64
N THR A 965 49.73 -29.14 -9.21
CA THR A 965 50.60 -28.08 -9.73
C THR A 965 52.00 -28.36 -9.16
N GLY A 966 52.65 -29.34 -9.77
CA GLY A 966 54.01 -29.77 -9.52
C GLY A 966 54.96 -28.81 -10.22
N ALA A 967 55.46 -27.84 -9.46
CA ALA A 967 56.73 -27.18 -9.77
C ALA A 967 57.57 -26.95 -8.50
N TYR A 968 56.95 -27.02 -7.31
CA TYR A 968 57.64 -26.86 -6.03
C TYR A 968 57.80 -28.17 -5.25
N GLN A 969 57.10 -29.22 -5.66
CA GLN A 969 57.17 -30.53 -5.00
C GLN A 969 58.26 -31.40 -5.64
N SER A 970 58.45 -31.32 -6.96
CA SER A 970 59.52 -32.04 -7.67
C SER A 970 60.93 -31.55 -7.30
N ALA A 971 61.11 -30.27 -6.96
CA ALA A 971 62.41 -29.72 -6.55
C ALA A 971 62.71 -29.88 -5.04
N LEU A 972 61.79 -30.44 -4.26
CA LEU A 972 62.02 -30.80 -2.85
C LEU A 972 62.07 -32.32 -2.65
N ASP A 973 61.54 -33.09 -3.60
CA ASP A 973 61.59 -34.56 -3.62
C ASP A 973 62.79 -35.09 -4.46
N GLN A 974 63.49 -34.21 -5.20
CA GLN A 974 64.86 -34.40 -5.74
C GLN A 974 65.84 -33.63 -4.85
#